data_AF-M3HNM7-F1
#
_entry.id   AF-M3HNM7-F1
#
_cell.length_a   1.000
_cell.length_b   1.000
_cell.length_c   1.000
_cell.angle_alpha   90.00
_cell.angle_beta   90.00
_cell.angle_gamma   90.00
#
_symmetry.space_group_name_H-M   'P 1'
#
loop_
_entity.id
_entity.type
_entity.pdbx_description
1 polymer ?
#
loop_
_entity_poly.entity_id
_entity_poly.type
_entity_poly.pdbx_seq_one_letter_code
_entity_poly.pdbx_strand_id
1 'polypeptide(L)'
;MFISTPVFAFPIDLTENWKLVSGRNLDISVEDISWKELKSLPIPKEAISSFSLPKDTIYTLTLLKTFEISVQEVQELALDGLSVHFPLLSNVYEVFFNGEKIGEGGSILNGKIVRNGFKRHIILPIPENKVKIGTNEIRVILSWNPGEELDVYASFNSAPLVVDLQSRNLSILSERPRLILSFLYLFVGFYHFLFYFKRPKQRYDLFFGLFSMFFSVYIYLRSNAVYELGLDPLLQMKLEYMVIFNITAFFLLFLDTFFESKISLVSRFYQFFALILTSLIPFSSRAVCLFLLQIWQFSVFVFALYSLFIMVRALIRKNRDAIRLIVGFIILLASGIADLLGSMQLFSGLENYGLLKYGFFVFELGIVFILANRFLKVHNQVEELNLNLDRKVKERTSRLQDTLNQIRELKIHQDGDYFLTSLILDPLNRYNVRNDFIAVEGFSRQKKRFEFKQWKKEIGGDIVIADEIVLKDRKYLVFVNGDAMGKSIQGASGALVLGVVFRSFVSRTKTVSSYYSQPPELWLNECFLELQNIFEAFDGSMLVSVVLGLVDLKSGILFFLNAEHPPTVLYRNGIASFIEDKLELRKIGITGLESKMKVKTFFLEKGDSIFVGSDGRDDLLLGVDQGGVPVINEDELQFLKRVEESEGDLDLLVKGIQNYGELTDDLSIVKLSYLKEPVRLKSVSDNDLSFKFPGETYFKHLRSENLEDTIYHLENLTNKISRETMPPIFKKELAKVYYKAGKYREALSLFEELISEFPEDVEMIFNASLIHKRFKHFHQAIELGERVLLREPEFLDNIVHLAESYLLVEKREATVKLLEKVDRLDPNNSNAKKIRIQLDSSIPDR
;
A
#
# COMPACT_ATOMS: atom_id res chain seq x y z
N MET A 1 -57.57 43.90 66.20
CA MET A 1 -57.97 45.29 66.48
C MET A 1 -57.05 46.19 65.69
N PHE A 2 -57.55 46.83 64.63
CA PHE A 2 -57.41 48.27 64.36
C PHE A 2 -58.03 48.54 62.98
N ILE A 3 -59.29 48.97 63.05
CA ILE A 3 -59.95 50.00 62.23
C ILE A 3 -60.15 49.70 60.74
N SER A 4 -61.38 49.28 60.48
CA SER A 4 -62.21 49.62 59.34
C SER A 4 -62.09 51.09 58.90
N THR A 5 -61.59 51.30 57.69
CA THR A 5 -61.99 52.41 56.83
C THR A 5 -62.06 51.88 55.39
N PRO A 6 -63.23 51.49 54.85
CA PRO A 6 -63.42 51.56 53.42
C PRO A 6 -63.79 53.01 53.13
N VAL A 7 -62.80 53.84 52.90
CA VAL A 7 -63.04 55.20 52.40
C VAL A 7 -62.21 55.30 51.14
N PHE A 8 -62.85 54.87 50.06
CA PHE A 8 -62.54 55.07 48.64
C PHE A 8 -61.13 55.64 48.35
N ALA A 9 -60.23 54.74 47.95
CA ALA A 9 -58.95 55.06 47.31
C ALA A 9 -58.70 54.03 46.19
N PHE A 10 -58.15 54.45 45.05
CA PHE A 10 -57.78 53.54 43.96
C PHE A 10 -56.73 52.50 44.42
N PRO A 11 -56.85 51.20 44.06
CA PRO A 11 -57.75 50.64 43.04
C PRO A 11 -59.15 50.28 43.55
N ILE A 12 -60.16 50.50 42.72
CA ILE A 12 -61.53 50.03 42.93
C ILE A 12 -61.66 48.63 42.33
N ASP A 13 -61.94 47.65 43.18
CA ASP A 13 -62.13 46.26 42.78
C ASP A 13 -63.45 46.04 42.05
N LEU A 14 -63.36 45.53 40.82
CA LEU A 14 -64.50 45.23 39.96
C LEU A 14 -64.69 43.71 39.76
N THR A 15 -64.18 42.86 40.64
CA THR A 15 -64.29 41.38 40.50
C THR A 15 -65.63 40.80 40.99
N GLU A 16 -66.33 41.49 41.88
CA GLU A 16 -67.55 41.01 42.52
C GLU A 16 -68.79 41.89 42.27
N ASN A 17 -69.98 41.35 42.53
CA ASN A 17 -71.27 42.04 42.59
C ASN A 17 -71.65 42.79 41.28
N TRP A 18 -71.72 42.06 40.17
CA TRP A 18 -72.19 42.54 38.86
C TRP A 18 -73.69 42.27 38.67
N LYS A 19 -74.32 43.00 37.74
CA LYS A 19 -75.66 42.71 37.22
C LYS A 19 -75.57 42.28 35.76
N LEU A 20 -76.39 41.32 35.33
CA LEU A 20 -76.37 40.74 33.99
C LEU A 20 -77.78 40.72 33.36
N VAL A 21 -77.88 41.08 32.08
CA VAL A 21 -79.11 40.97 31.27
C VAL A 21 -78.82 40.53 29.84
N SER A 22 -79.73 39.78 29.21
CA SER A 22 -79.63 39.31 27.82
C SER A 22 -79.94 40.42 26.82
N GLY A 23 -79.17 40.47 25.73
CA GLY A 23 -79.29 41.47 24.67
C GLY A 23 -78.31 42.63 24.81
N ARG A 24 -78.30 43.49 23.79
CA ARG A 24 -77.54 44.75 23.77
C ARG A 24 -78.41 45.86 24.38
N ASN A 25 -78.29 46.09 25.68
CA ASN A 25 -79.18 46.99 26.42
C ASN A 25 -78.41 48.17 27.01
N LEU A 26 -78.53 49.35 26.40
CA LEU A 26 -77.87 50.56 26.90
C LEU A 26 -78.81 51.45 27.73
N ASP A 27 -80.12 51.38 27.48
CA ASP A 27 -81.09 52.33 28.06
C ASP A 27 -81.86 51.77 29.28
N ILE A 28 -81.61 50.51 29.67
CA ILE A 28 -82.25 49.91 30.85
C ILE A 28 -81.75 50.61 32.12
N SER A 29 -82.68 50.99 33.01
CA SER A 29 -82.38 51.63 34.30
C SER A 29 -81.62 50.67 35.23
N VAL A 30 -80.79 51.22 36.12
CA VAL A 30 -80.01 50.45 37.11
C VAL A 30 -80.90 49.63 38.07
N GLU A 31 -82.13 50.09 38.28
CA GLU A 31 -83.13 49.54 39.21
C GLU A 31 -84.13 48.56 38.56
N ASP A 32 -83.96 48.26 37.26
CA ASP A 32 -84.87 47.39 36.51
C ASP A 32 -84.86 45.94 37.03
N ILE A 33 -86.03 45.29 37.07
CA ILE A 33 -86.19 43.91 37.58
C ILE A 33 -85.57 42.87 36.62
N SER A 34 -85.32 43.23 35.37
CA SER A 34 -84.71 42.35 34.35
C SER A 34 -83.24 41.98 34.63
N TRP A 35 -82.57 42.70 35.53
CA TRP A 35 -81.20 42.40 35.95
C TRP A 35 -81.12 41.15 36.83
N LYS A 36 -80.24 40.21 36.47
CA LYS A 36 -79.83 39.10 37.35
C LYS A 36 -78.54 39.46 38.09
N GLU A 37 -78.51 39.25 39.40
CA GLU A 37 -77.31 39.50 40.21
C GLU A 37 -76.25 38.39 40.03
N LEU A 38 -75.00 38.81 39.93
CA LEU A 38 -73.82 37.98 39.79
C LEU A 38 -72.86 38.27 40.95
N LYS A 39 -72.67 37.28 41.84
CA LYS A 39 -71.88 37.44 43.06
C LYS A 39 -70.39 37.68 42.79
N SER A 40 -69.80 36.91 41.88
CA SER A 40 -68.41 37.04 41.49
C SER A 40 -68.21 36.69 40.03
N LEU A 41 -67.16 37.25 39.43
CA LEU A 41 -66.60 36.79 38.18
C LEU A 41 -65.59 35.65 38.43
N PRO A 42 -65.36 34.72 37.49
CA PRO A 42 -66.01 34.55 36.17
C PRO A 42 -67.51 34.21 36.21
N ILE A 43 -68.23 34.46 35.11
CA ILE A 43 -69.66 34.18 34.93
C ILE A 43 -69.90 32.66 34.98
N PRO A 44 -70.64 32.13 35.97
CA PRO A 44 -70.93 30.70 36.05
C PRO A 44 -71.71 30.21 34.83
N LYS A 45 -71.37 29.03 34.30
CA LYS A 45 -72.06 28.41 33.15
C LYS A 45 -73.58 28.27 33.37
N GLU A 46 -73.99 28.07 34.62
CA GLU A 46 -75.39 27.99 35.07
C GLU A 46 -76.13 29.33 34.97
N ALA A 47 -75.43 30.46 35.17
CA ALA A 47 -76.02 31.79 35.01
C ALA A 47 -76.39 32.04 33.54
N ILE A 48 -75.60 31.50 32.60
CA ILE A 48 -75.78 31.65 31.16
C ILE A 48 -76.91 30.74 30.64
N SER A 49 -77.01 29.50 31.15
CA SER A 49 -78.06 28.55 30.74
C SER A 49 -79.47 28.99 31.15
N SER A 50 -79.59 29.90 32.12
CA SER A 50 -80.84 30.49 32.57
C SER A 50 -81.47 31.50 31.58
N PHE A 51 -80.82 31.79 30.45
CA PHE A 51 -81.35 32.60 29.37
C PHE A 51 -81.77 31.69 28.20
N SER A 52 -83.02 31.77 27.76
CA SER A 52 -83.52 31.03 26.58
C SER A 52 -82.96 31.66 25.31
N LEU A 53 -81.79 31.21 24.88
CA LEU A 53 -81.08 31.78 23.74
C LEU A 53 -81.30 30.96 22.46
N PRO A 54 -81.55 31.57 21.28
CA PRO A 54 -81.77 30.85 20.02
C PRO A 54 -80.51 30.12 19.52
N LYS A 55 -80.64 28.84 19.15
CA LYS A 55 -79.54 28.11 18.49
C LYS A 55 -79.27 28.75 17.12
N ASP A 56 -77.99 29.01 16.82
CA ASP A 56 -77.45 29.52 15.53
C ASP A 56 -77.34 31.05 15.34
N THR A 57 -77.53 31.86 16.38
CA THR A 57 -77.26 33.31 16.32
C THR A 57 -76.15 33.74 17.29
N ILE A 58 -75.47 34.85 17.00
CA ILE A 58 -74.56 35.49 17.97
C ILE A 58 -75.33 35.82 19.24
N TYR A 59 -74.82 35.36 20.37
CA TYR A 59 -75.36 35.72 21.67
C TYR A 59 -74.77 37.04 22.12
N THR A 60 -75.59 37.89 22.77
CA THR A 60 -75.15 39.17 23.31
C THR A 60 -75.66 39.34 24.74
N LEU A 61 -74.80 39.79 25.64
CA LEU A 61 -75.13 40.09 27.04
C LEU A 61 -74.63 41.48 27.40
N THR A 62 -75.34 42.12 28.31
CA THR A 62 -74.91 43.37 28.94
C THR A 62 -74.65 43.11 30.42
N LEU A 63 -73.45 43.47 30.88
CA LEU A 63 -73.07 43.51 32.28
C LEU A 63 -73.09 44.97 32.77
N LEU A 64 -73.55 45.19 34.01
CA LEU A 64 -73.60 46.49 34.66
C LEU A 64 -72.97 46.39 36.05
N LYS A 65 -72.13 47.37 36.38
CA LYS A 65 -71.58 47.55 37.72
C LYS A 65 -71.60 49.02 38.10
N THR A 66 -72.02 49.31 39.32
CA THR A 66 -71.96 50.65 39.92
C THR A 66 -70.94 50.67 41.05
N PHE A 67 -70.27 51.81 41.20
CA PHE A 67 -69.32 52.08 42.27
C PHE A 67 -69.25 53.58 42.54
N GLU A 68 -68.76 53.97 43.71
CA GLU A 68 -68.68 55.38 44.11
C GLU A 68 -67.25 55.91 43.97
N ILE A 69 -67.13 57.17 43.57
CA ILE A 69 -65.87 57.93 43.53
C ILE A 69 -66.02 59.19 44.40
N SER A 70 -65.12 59.36 45.34
CA SER A 70 -65.07 60.45 46.30
C SER A 70 -64.41 61.71 45.73
N VAL A 71 -64.59 62.84 46.42
CA VAL A 71 -63.96 64.13 46.05
C VAL A 71 -62.43 64.07 46.14
N GLN A 72 -61.88 63.29 47.08
CA GLN A 72 -60.43 63.15 47.27
C GLN A 72 -59.80 62.37 46.11
N GLU A 73 -60.45 61.30 45.64
CA GLU A 73 -59.97 60.52 44.49
C GLU A 73 -59.99 61.33 43.18
N VAL A 74 -60.99 62.20 42.99
CA VAL A 74 -61.03 63.10 41.82
C VAL A 74 -59.86 64.09 41.82
N GLN A 75 -59.28 64.43 42.97
CA GLN A 75 -58.06 65.25 43.04
C GLN A 75 -56.81 64.48 42.61
N GLU A 76 -56.73 63.17 42.89
CA GLU A 76 -55.63 62.32 42.41
C GLU A 76 -55.60 62.23 40.88
N LEU A 77 -56.77 62.34 40.23
CA LEU A 77 -56.90 62.31 38.76
C LEU A 77 -56.26 63.50 38.05
N ALA A 78 -56.00 64.62 38.76
CA ALA A 78 -55.36 65.79 38.17
C ALA A 78 -53.87 65.56 37.84
N LEU A 79 -53.25 64.51 38.42
CA LEU A 79 -51.84 64.16 38.23
C LEU A 79 -51.65 62.92 37.35
N ASP A 80 -52.60 61.98 37.37
CA ASP A 80 -52.58 60.73 36.59
C ASP A 80 -54.01 60.35 36.21
N GLY A 81 -54.27 60.12 34.93
CA GLY A 81 -55.63 59.87 34.43
C GLY A 81 -56.24 58.59 35.00
N LEU A 82 -57.55 58.39 34.81
CA LEU A 82 -58.24 57.17 35.26
C LEU A 82 -58.29 56.12 34.15
N SER A 83 -58.19 54.85 34.51
CA SER A 83 -58.39 53.75 33.55
C SER A 83 -59.03 52.53 34.19
N VAL A 84 -59.65 51.70 33.36
CA VAL A 84 -60.12 50.37 33.76
C VAL A 84 -59.25 49.31 33.10
N HIS A 85 -58.77 48.36 33.90
CA HIS A 85 -58.07 47.18 33.43
C HIS A 85 -59.03 45.98 33.39
N PHE A 86 -59.26 45.45 32.19
CA PHE A 86 -59.92 44.18 31.98
C PHE A 86 -58.88 43.07 31.69
N PRO A 87 -58.75 42.05 32.56
CA PRO A 87 -57.77 40.99 32.37
C PRO A 87 -57.96 40.22 31.06
N LEU A 88 -59.20 39.86 30.75
CA LEU A 88 -59.61 39.26 29.48
C LEU A 88 -61.12 39.47 29.29
N LEU A 89 -61.51 39.98 28.12
CA LEU A 89 -62.90 40.08 27.70
C LEU A 89 -63.21 39.03 26.62
N SER A 90 -64.49 38.66 26.54
CA SER A 90 -65.03 37.80 25.49
C SER A 90 -64.85 38.39 24.09
N ASN A 91 -65.19 37.61 23.06
CA ASN A 91 -64.73 37.82 21.69
C ASN A 91 -64.96 39.25 21.14
N VAL A 92 -66.21 39.69 21.06
CA VAL A 92 -66.57 41.06 20.69
C VAL A 92 -67.06 41.77 21.94
N TYR A 93 -66.52 42.95 22.24
CA TYR A 93 -66.93 43.72 23.41
C TYR A 93 -67.08 45.21 23.09
N GLU A 94 -67.99 45.86 23.82
CA GLU A 94 -68.11 47.31 23.90
C GLU A 94 -68.16 47.69 25.39
N VAL A 95 -67.38 48.70 25.80
CA VAL A 95 -67.36 49.17 27.19
C VAL A 95 -67.82 50.63 27.22
N PHE A 96 -68.77 50.90 28.10
CA PHE A 96 -69.33 52.22 28.34
C PHE A 96 -69.13 52.62 29.80
N PHE A 97 -68.75 53.87 30.02
CA PHE A 97 -68.63 54.49 31.34
C PHE A 97 -69.55 55.71 31.41
N ASN A 98 -70.48 55.73 32.37
CA ASN A 98 -71.50 56.78 32.51
C ASN A 98 -72.21 57.12 31.18
N GLY A 99 -72.50 56.10 30.36
CA GLY A 99 -73.16 56.24 29.05
C GLY A 99 -72.25 56.60 27.86
N GLU A 100 -70.98 56.97 28.08
CA GLU A 100 -70.02 57.20 26.99
C GLU A 100 -69.22 55.93 26.67
N LYS A 101 -69.03 55.63 25.39
CA LYS A 101 -68.22 54.50 24.94
C LYS A 101 -66.73 54.79 25.15
N ILE A 102 -66.05 53.99 25.97
CA ILE A 102 -64.62 54.14 26.30
C ILE A 102 -63.71 53.11 25.62
N GLY A 103 -64.29 52.04 25.06
CA GLY A 103 -63.53 51.06 24.29
C GLY A 103 -64.39 50.03 23.58
N GLU A 104 -63.81 49.41 22.57
CA GLU A 104 -64.40 48.30 21.84
C GLU A 104 -63.33 47.33 21.34
N GLY A 105 -63.73 46.10 21.07
CA GLY A 105 -62.90 45.10 20.43
C GLY A 105 -63.74 44.16 19.58
N GLY A 106 -63.26 43.86 18.37
CA GLY A 106 -63.94 42.99 17.42
C GLY A 106 -65.09 43.68 16.68
N SER A 107 -65.68 43.00 15.69
CA SER A 107 -66.76 43.56 14.88
C SER A 107 -67.73 42.51 14.38
N ILE A 108 -69.02 42.84 14.40
CA ILE A 108 -70.12 42.00 13.91
C ILE A 108 -70.69 42.61 12.63
N LEU A 109 -70.83 41.79 11.59
CA LEU A 109 -71.44 42.19 10.33
C LEU A 109 -72.37 41.07 9.85
N ASN A 110 -73.61 41.41 9.49
CA ASN A 110 -74.65 40.45 9.05
C ASN A 110 -74.85 39.26 10.01
N GLY A 111 -74.82 39.51 11.32
CA GLY A 111 -75.02 38.48 12.34
C GLY A 111 -73.86 37.49 12.48
N LYS A 112 -72.68 37.78 11.92
CA LYS A 112 -71.44 37.00 12.07
C LYS A 112 -70.30 37.86 12.59
N ILE A 113 -69.44 37.28 13.42
CA ILE A 113 -68.21 37.93 13.88
C ILE A 113 -67.22 37.90 12.70
N VAL A 114 -66.86 39.08 12.18
CA VAL A 114 -65.92 39.21 11.05
C VAL A 114 -64.50 39.49 11.55
N ARG A 115 -64.35 40.08 12.74
CA ARG A 115 -63.07 40.35 13.38
C ARG A 115 -63.14 40.00 14.87
N ASN A 116 -62.18 39.23 15.35
CA ASN A 116 -62.11 38.86 16.76
C ASN A 116 -61.49 40.01 17.58
N GLY A 117 -61.98 40.22 18.80
CA GLY A 117 -61.58 41.34 19.66
C GLY A 117 -60.86 40.96 20.95
N PHE A 118 -60.89 39.68 21.35
CA PHE A 118 -60.33 39.24 22.62
C PHE A 118 -58.82 39.52 22.71
N LYS A 119 -58.41 40.14 23.82
CA LYS A 119 -57.03 40.57 24.07
C LYS A 119 -56.71 40.41 25.55
N ARG A 120 -55.49 39.97 25.87
CA ARG A 120 -54.98 39.91 27.26
C ARG A 120 -54.70 41.33 27.74
N HIS A 121 -55.05 41.64 28.99
CA HIS A 121 -54.78 42.91 29.65
C HIS A 121 -55.25 44.14 28.83
N ILE A 122 -56.57 44.26 28.65
CA ILE A 122 -57.18 45.42 27.99
C ILE A 122 -57.20 46.57 29.00
N ILE A 123 -56.57 47.69 28.67
CA ILE A 123 -56.57 48.90 29.50
C ILE A 123 -57.28 49.99 28.72
N LEU A 124 -58.39 50.47 29.26
CA LEU A 124 -59.20 51.53 28.63
C LEU A 124 -59.10 52.81 29.47
N PRO A 125 -58.57 53.91 28.91
CA PRO A 125 -58.58 55.19 29.60
C PRO A 125 -60.01 55.72 29.73
N ILE A 126 -60.35 56.27 30.88
CA ILE A 126 -61.64 56.87 31.17
C ILE A 126 -61.49 58.39 31.06
N PRO A 127 -62.27 59.06 30.18
CA PRO A 127 -62.22 60.51 30.06
C PRO A 127 -62.55 61.21 31.39
N GLU A 128 -61.65 62.07 31.87
CA GLU A 128 -61.79 62.77 33.15
C GLU A 128 -63.11 63.55 33.26
N ASN A 129 -63.54 64.16 32.15
CA ASN A 129 -64.78 64.94 32.07
C ASN A 129 -66.07 64.11 32.23
N LYS A 130 -65.99 62.77 32.23
CA LYS A 130 -67.13 61.88 32.48
C LYS A 130 -67.17 61.30 33.87
N VAL A 131 -66.10 61.43 34.64
CA VAL A 131 -66.04 60.96 36.03
C VAL A 131 -66.93 61.85 36.89
N LYS A 132 -67.93 61.26 37.56
CA LYS A 132 -68.84 61.98 38.46
C LYS A 132 -68.40 61.78 39.90
N ILE A 133 -68.50 62.82 40.73
CA ILE A 133 -68.40 62.66 42.19
C ILE A 133 -69.69 61.94 42.65
N GLY A 134 -69.54 60.86 43.43
CA GLY A 134 -70.62 59.97 43.83
C GLY A 134 -70.71 58.73 42.94
N THR A 135 -71.92 58.31 42.61
CA THR A 135 -72.16 57.05 41.87
C THR A 135 -71.76 57.15 40.40
N ASN A 136 -70.92 56.21 39.96
CA ASN A 136 -70.53 55.98 38.58
C ASN A 136 -70.99 54.58 38.15
N GLU A 137 -71.20 54.40 36.85
CA GLU A 137 -71.54 53.11 36.26
C GLU A 137 -70.61 52.71 35.12
N ILE A 138 -70.34 51.41 35.03
CA ILE A 138 -69.68 50.79 33.90
C ILE A 138 -70.59 49.71 33.32
N ARG A 139 -70.83 49.78 32.00
CA ARG A 139 -71.59 48.78 31.24
C ARG A 139 -70.66 48.09 30.25
N VAL A 140 -70.68 46.77 30.23
CA VAL A 140 -69.89 45.94 29.31
C VAL A 140 -70.84 45.10 28.48
N ILE A 141 -70.85 45.33 27.17
CA ILE A 141 -71.60 44.51 26.21
C ILE A 141 -70.64 43.47 25.65
N LEU A 142 -71.03 42.21 25.69
CA LEU A 142 -70.24 41.09 25.17
C LEU A 142 -71.05 40.33 24.12
N SER A 143 -70.40 39.98 23.01
CA SER A 143 -70.99 39.17 21.94
C SER A 143 -70.07 38.04 21.50
N TRP A 144 -70.62 36.85 21.23
CA TRP A 144 -69.84 35.63 20.92
C TRP A 144 -70.59 34.60 20.05
N ASN A 145 -69.86 33.64 19.49
CA ASN A 145 -70.43 32.52 18.73
C ASN A 145 -70.87 31.37 19.66
N PRO A 146 -71.89 30.57 19.27
CA PRO A 146 -72.26 29.36 19.99
C PRO A 146 -71.06 28.40 20.18
N GLY A 147 -70.84 27.96 21.43
CA GLY A 147 -69.75 27.06 21.80
C GLY A 147 -68.43 27.73 22.19
N GLU A 148 -68.32 29.06 22.12
CA GLU A 148 -67.21 29.81 22.73
C GLU A 148 -67.47 30.05 24.23
N GLU A 149 -66.39 30.15 25.02
CA GLU A 149 -66.45 30.56 26.42
C GLU A 149 -66.87 32.04 26.49
N LEU A 150 -67.92 32.31 27.26
CA LEU A 150 -68.42 33.63 27.56
C LEU A 150 -67.98 33.98 28.97
N ASP A 151 -67.11 34.98 29.08
CA ASP A 151 -66.69 35.47 30.38
C ASP A 151 -66.08 36.87 30.39
N VAL A 152 -66.01 37.42 31.61
CA VAL A 152 -65.11 38.50 32.02
C VAL A 152 -64.22 37.93 33.09
N TYR A 153 -62.92 37.86 32.83
CA TYR A 153 -61.99 37.25 33.77
C TYR A 153 -61.79 38.17 34.97
N ALA A 154 -61.96 37.64 36.18
CA ALA A 154 -61.72 38.37 37.43
C ALA A 154 -60.22 38.71 37.60
N SER A 155 -59.34 37.81 37.18
CA SER A 155 -57.90 38.01 37.17
C SER A 155 -57.26 37.26 35.99
N PHE A 156 -56.10 37.73 35.55
CA PHE A 156 -55.25 37.01 34.60
C PHE A 156 -53.79 37.32 34.90
N ASN A 157 -52.93 36.30 35.01
CA ASN A 157 -51.51 36.45 35.43
C ASN A 157 -51.35 37.32 36.70
N SER A 158 -52.23 37.14 37.69
CA SER A 158 -52.25 37.88 38.95
C SER A 158 -52.56 39.38 38.82
N ALA A 159 -53.03 39.84 37.66
CA ALA A 159 -53.57 41.18 37.47
C ALA A 159 -55.12 41.16 37.56
N PRO A 160 -55.73 41.81 38.57
CA PRO A 160 -57.18 41.78 38.78
C PRO A 160 -57.93 42.76 37.88
N LEU A 161 -59.25 42.56 37.74
CA LEU A 161 -60.17 43.50 37.12
C LEU A 161 -60.42 44.69 38.06
N VAL A 162 -59.85 45.84 37.74
CA VAL A 162 -59.86 47.04 38.62
C VAL A 162 -59.98 48.33 37.83
N VAL A 163 -60.52 49.36 38.50
CA VAL A 163 -60.36 50.76 38.09
C VAL A 163 -59.25 51.37 38.94
N ASP A 164 -58.20 51.87 38.29
CA ASP A 164 -57.02 52.43 38.97
C ASP A 164 -56.39 53.52 38.10
N LEU A 165 -55.42 54.23 38.69
CA LEU A 165 -54.60 55.23 38.01
C LEU A 165 -53.98 54.66 36.74
N GLN A 166 -53.97 55.46 35.67
CA GLN A 166 -53.57 55.05 34.34
C GLN A 166 -52.12 54.56 34.30
N SER A 167 -51.18 55.22 34.99
CA SER A 167 -49.79 54.76 35.03
C SER A 167 -49.62 53.38 35.69
N ARG A 168 -50.40 53.09 36.75
CA ARG A 168 -50.38 51.79 37.46
C ARG A 168 -50.93 50.69 36.59
N ASN A 169 -52.08 50.91 35.94
CA ASN A 169 -52.62 49.93 34.99
C ASN A 169 -51.67 49.72 33.80
N LEU A 170 -51.08 50.77 33.22
CA LEU A 170 -50.12 50.64 32.12
C LEU A 170 -48.86 49.84 32.50
N SER A 171 -48.47 49.83 33.79
CA SER A 171 -47.34 49.03 34.27
C SER A 171 -47.55 47.51 34.07
N ILE A 172 -48.80 47.04 34.01
CA ILE A 172 -49.17 45.65 33.71
C ILE A 172 -48.66 45.24 32.32
N LEU A 173 -48.57 46.17 31.38
CA LEU A 173 -48.04 45.92 30.04
C LEU A 173 -46.50 45.84 29.98
N SER A 174 -45.79 46.23 31.05
CA SER A 174 -44.33 46.22 31.10
C SER A 174 -43.78 44.80 31.32
N GLU A 175 -43.37 44.14 30.23
CA GLU A 175 -42.90 42.75 30.24
C GLU A 175 -41.39 42.59 29.97
N ARG A 176 -40.55 43.55 30.38
CA ARG A 176 -39.09 43.56 30.06
C ARG A 176 -38.38 42.23 30.35
N PRO A 177 -38.52 41.57 31.52
CA PRO A 177 -37.84 40.29 31.78
C PRO A 177 -38.27 39.19 30.81
N ARG A 178 -39.55 39.18 30.41
CA ARG A 178 -40.09 38.20 29.46
C ARG A 178 -39.47 38.37 28.07
N LEU A 179 -39.35 39.59 27.58
CA LEU A 179 -38.76 39.89 26.28
C LEU A 179 -37.25 39.62 26.25
N ILE A 180 -36.53 39.96 27.32
CA ILE A 180 -35.09 39.65 27.45
C ILE A 180 -34.86 38.13 27.39
N LEU A 181 -35.64 37.35 28.14
CA LEU A 181 -35.54 35.89 28.11
C LEU A 181 -35.93 35.31 26.75
N SER A 182 -36.98 35.84 26.11
CA SER A 182 -37.37 35.43 24.75
C SER A 182 -36.22 35.65 23.76
N PHE A 183 -35.59 36.83 23.77
CA PHE A 183 -34.42 37.10 22.92
C PHE A 183 -33.24 36.16 23.23
N LEU A 184 -32.94 35.93 24.50
CA LEU A 184 -31.87 35.01 24.92
C LEU A 184 -32.10 33.60 24.36
N TYR A 185 -33.31 33.06 24.49
CA TYR A 185 -33.64 31.73 23.98
C TYR A 185 -33.60 31.65 22.46
N LEU A 186 -34.01 32.72 21.77
CA LEU A 186 -33.86 32.80 20.32
C LEU A 186 -32.39 32.73 19.92
N PHE A 187 -31.54 33.52 20.59
CA PHE A 187 -30.10 33.56 20.33
C PHE A 187 -29.42 32.22 20.61
N VAL A 188 -29.72 31.59 21.75
CA VAL A 188 -29.17 30.28 22.08
C VAL A 188 -29.66 29.22 21.11
N GLY A 189 -30.93 29.28 20.70
CA GLY A 189 -31.47 28.45 19.63
C GLY A 189 -30.64 28.53 18.35
N PHE A 190 -30.41 29.75 17.84
CA PHE A 190 -29.55 29.97 16.67
C PHE A 190 -28.11 29.47 16.86
N TYR A 191 -27.54 29.67 18.04
CA TYR A 191 -26.19 29.20 18.36
C TYR A 191 -26.06 27.68 18.22
N HIS A 192 -27.05 26.92 18.72
CA HIS A 192 -27.08 25.47 18.56
C HIS A 192 -27.30 25.03 17.11
N PHE A 193 -28.10 25.76 16.33
CA PHE A 193 -28.21 25.52 14.88
C PHE A 193 -26.86 25.65 14.16
N LEU A 194 -26.08 26.69 14.49
CA LEU A 194 -24.73 26.86 13.92
C LEU A 194 -23.81 25.69 14.26
N PHE A 195 -23.88 25.17 15.48
CA PHE A 195 -23.13 23.96 15.85
C PHE A 195 -23.58 22.73 15.08
N TYR A 196 -24.88 22.54 14.89
CA TYR A 196 -25.40 21.44 14.09
C TYR A 196 -24.88 21.49 12.65
N PHE A 197 -24.89 22.66 12.00
CA PHE A 197 -24.33 22.81 10.65
C PHE A 197 -22.84 22.49 10.59
N LYS A 198 -22.05 22.88 11.60
CA LYS A 198 -20.62 22.52 11.67
C LYS A 198 -20.38 21.06 12.07
N ARG A 199 -21.32 20.42 12.79
CA ARG A 199 -21.18 19.07 13.35
C ARG A 199 -22.49 18.29 13.21
N PRO A 200 -22.89 17.90 11.98
CA PRO A 200 -24.20 17.27 11.73
C PRO A 200 -24.37 15.90 12.39
N LYS A 201 -23.28 15.27 12.84
CA LYS A 201 -23.31 14.05 13.65
C LYS A 201 -23.91 14.28 15.05
N GLN A 202 -23.82 15.48 15.60
CA GLN A 202 -24.36 15.85 16.91
C GLN A 202 -25.81 16.34 16.78
N ARG A 203 -26.74 15.41 16.53
CA ARG A 203 -28.15 15.72 16.24
C ARG A 203 -28.90 16.40 17.39
N TYR A 204 -28.41 16.32 18.62
CA TYR A 204 -29.03 16.98 19.78
C TYR A 204 -29.01 18.51 19.64
N ASP A 205 -28.03 19.09 18.96
CA ASP A 205 -27.95 20.54 18.74
C ASP A 205 -29.10 21.04 17.84
N LEU A 206 -29.54 20.25 16.87
CA LEU A 206 -30.70 20.57 16.04
C LEU A 206 -31.99 20.64 16.88
N PHE A 207 -32.25 19.60 17.67
CA PHE A 207 -33.49 19.49 18.43
C PHE A 207 -33.54 20.47 19.60
N PHE A 208 -32.41 20.72 20.25
CA PHE A 208 -32.30 21.75 21.29
C PHE A 208 -32.48 23.16 20.69
N GLY A 209 -31.87 23.41 19.52
CA GLY A 209 -32.05 24.67 18.79
C GLY A 209 -33.52 24.93 18.44
N LEU A 210 -34.21 23.93 17.87
CA LEU A 210 -35.66 23.99 17.59
C LEU A 210 -36.50 24.19 18.85
N PHE A 211 -36.19 23.47 19.93
CA PHE A 211 -36.86 23.62 21.21
C PHE A 211 -36.73 25.05 21.76
N SER A 212 -35.52 25.59 21.83
CA SER A 212 -35.25 26.93 22.37
C SER A 212 -35.87 28.04 21.49
N MET A 213 -35.80 27.91 20.16
CA MET A 213 -36.45 28.86 19.24
C MET A 213 -37.98 28.83 19.33
N PHE A 214 -38.60 27.65 19.33
CA PHE A 214 -40.05 27.54 19.46
C PHE A 214 -40.51 28.05 20.83
N PHE A 215 -39.76 27.77 21.89
CA PHE A 215 -40.04 28.28 23.22
C PHE A 215 -39.93 29.82 23.29
N SER A 216 -38.94 30.41 22.63
CA SER A 216 -38.81 31.87 22.47
C SER A 216 -40.02 32.47 21.75
N VAL A 217 -40.40 31.90 20.60
CA VAL A 217 -41.55 32.36 19.80
C VAL A 217 -42.84 32.23 20.61
N TYR A 218 -43.01 31.14 21.36
CA TYR A 218 -44.16 30.96 22.24
C TYR A 218 -44.24 32.05 23.32
N ILE A 219 -43.13 32.38 23.98
CA ILE A 219 -43.08 33.46 24.97
C ILE A 219 -43.46 34.80 24.33
N TYR A 220 -42.98 35.08 23.12
CA TYR A 220 -43.32 36.29 22.39
C TYR A 220 -44.80 36.34 21.99
N LEU A 221 -45.36 35.26 21.44
CA LEU A 221 -46.79 35.15 21.09
C LEU A 221 -47.71 35.29 22.31
N ARG A 222 -47.19 34.96 23.51
CA ARG A 222 -47.88 35.15 24.79
C ARG A 222 -47.68 36.52 25.43
N SER A 223 -46.75 37.33 24.93
CA SER A 223 -46.46 38.69 25.42
C SER A 223 -47.50 39.71 24.94
N ASN A 224 -47.57 40.86 25.58
CA ASN A 224 -48.39 41.99 25.14
C ASN A 224 -47.81 42.67 23.88
N ALA A 225 -46.51 42.52 23.60
CA ALA A 225 -45.84 43.09 22.43
C ALA A 225 -46.37 42.51 21.11
N VAL A 226 -46.91 41.29 21.12
CA VAL A 226 -47.50 40.65 19.93
C VAL A 226 -48.64 41.47 19.32
N TYR A 227 -49.35 42.25 20.14
CA TYR A 227 -50.48 43.04 19.69
C TYR A 227 -50.07 44.25 18.84
N GLU A 228 -48.80 44.67 18.89
CA GLU A 228 -48.24 45.69 17.98
C GLU A 228 -48.21 45.21 16.52
N LEU A 229 -48.24 43.89 16.28
CA LEU A 229 -48.27 43.32 14.93
C LEU A 229 -49.64 43.47 14.24
N GLY A 230 -50.68 43.89 14.97
CA GLY A 230 -52.03 44.09 14.41
C GLY A 230 -52.71 42.82 13.89
N LEU A 231 -52.26 41.64 14.32
CA LEU A 231 -52.83 40.35 13.92
C LEU A 231 -54.26 40.17 14.46
N ASP A 232 -55.10 39.43 13.74
CA ASP A 232 -56.38 38.98 14.29
C ASP A 232 -56.12 38.05 15.50
N PRO A 233 -56.77 38.25 16.66
CA PRO A 233 -56.54 37.44 17.86
C PRO A 233 -56.72 35.94 17.66
N LEU A 234 -57.63 35.51 16.77
CA LEU A 234 -57.80 34.09 16.45
C LEU A 234 -56.60 33.54 15.69
N LEU A 235 -56.03 34.30 14.77
CA LEU A 235 -54.82 33.91 14.05
C LEU A 235 -53.62 33.83 15.02
N GLN A 236 -53.47 34.81 15.91
CA GLN A 236 -52.43 34.78 16.95
C GLN A 236 -52.57 33.55 17.85
N MET A 237 -53.76 33.23 18.34
CA MET A 237 -54.01 32.05 19.16
C MET A 237 -53.68 30.75 18.40
N LYS A 238 -54.05 30.66 17.12
CA LYS A 238 -53.71 29.51 16.27
C LYS A 238 -52.19 29.34 16.14
N LEU A 239 -51.45 30.42 15.90
CA LEU A 239 -49.98 30.40 15.88
C LEU A 239 -49.40 29.97 17.24
N GLU A 240 -49.94 30.48 18.35
CA GLU A 240 -49.53 30.09 19.70
C GLU A 240 -49.66 28.57 19.90
N TYR A 241 -50.78 27.98 19.49
CA TYR A 241 -51.05 26.54 19.62
C TYR A 241 -50.18 25.69 18.70
N MET A 242 -49.98 26.11 17.45
CA MET A 242 -49.07 25.43 16.52
C MET A 242 -47.64 25.38 17.06
N VAL A 243 -47.18 26.44 17.73
CA VAL A 243 -45.84 26.49 18.31
C VAL A 243 -45.76 25.62 19.57
N ILE A 244 -46.68 25.80 20.53
CA ILE A 244 -46.61 25.08 21.83
C ILE A 244 -46.74 23.57 21.69
N PHE A 245 -47.52 23.07 20.72
CA PHE A 245 -47.67 21.63 20.48
C PHE A 245 -46.35 20.95 20.13
N ASN A 246 -45.45 21.66 19.44
CA ASN A 246 -44.17 21.12 18.99
C ASN A 246 -43.04 21.26 20.02
N ILE A 247 -43.17 22.14 21.01
CA ILE A 247 -42.13 22.38 22.03
C ILE A 247 -41.79 21.10 22.80
N THR A 248 -42.80 20.38 23.30
CA THR A 248 -42.60 19.12 24.04
C THR A 248 -41.98 18.04 23.13
N ALA A 249 -42.32 18.04 21.84
CA ALA A 249 -41.75 17.08 20.88
C ALA A 249 -40.25 17.33 20.66
N PHE A 250 -39.85 18.58 20.43
CA PHE A 250 -38.43 18.91 20.30
C PHE A 250 -37.65 18.64 21.59
N PHE A 251 -38.25 18.88 22.75
CA PHE A 251 -37.63 18.56 24.03
C PHE A 251 -37.35 17.06 24.21
N LEU A 252 -38.33 16.19 23.89
CA LEU A 252 -38.14 14.73 23.96
C LEU A 252 -37.09 14.23 22.96
N LEU A 253 -37.13 14.73 21.72
CA LEU A 253 -36.13 14.41 20.69
C LEU A 253 -34.72 14.84 21.11
N PHE A 254 -34.61 16.01 21.77
CA PHE A 254 -33.37 16.45 22.37
C PHE A 254 -32.88 15.48 23.45
N LEU A 255 -33.71 15.10 24.43
CA LEU A 255 -33.31 14.19 25.52
C LEU A 255 -32.82 12.84 24.98
N ASP A 256 -33.54 12.26 24.03
CA ASP A 256 -33.18 10.99 23.37
C ASP A 256 -31.84 11.08 22.64
N THR A 257 -31.64 12.13 21.85
CA THR A 257 -30.39 12.30 21.09
C THR A 257 -29.22 12.71 21.96
N PHE A 258 -29.46 13.41 23.07
CA PHE A 258 -28.44 13.83 24.02
C PHE A 258 -27.94 12.66 24.89
N PHE A 259 -28.84 11.82 25.41
CA PHE A 259 -28.47 10.73 26.31
C PHE A 259 -28.30 9.37 25.64
N GLU A 260 -29.08 9.05 24.60
CA GLU A 260 -29.09 7.73 23.95
C GLU A 260 -28.52 7.74 22.54
N SER A 261 -28.21 8.92 21.98
CA SER A 261 -27.70 9.12 20.61
C SER A 261 -28.61 8.55 19.50
N LYS A 262 -29.85 8.19 19.85
CA LYS A 262 -30.88 7.63 18.96
C LYS A 262 -32.24 8.12 19.40
N ILE A 263 -33.15 8.29 18.44
CA ILE A 263 -34.53 8.73 18.70
C ILE A 263 -35.37 7.49 19.05
N SER A 264 -36.04 7.51 20.21
CA SER A 264 -36.92 6.43 20.63
C SER A 264 -38.21 6.39 19.80
N LEU A 265 -38.87 5.23 19.81
CA LEU A 265 -40.16 5.07 19.14
C LEU A 265 -41.24 5.93 19.81
N VAL A 266 -41.15 6.11 21.13
CA VAL A 266 -42.06 6.93 21.95
C VAL A 266 -41.97 8.41 21.57
N SER A 267 -40.75 8.97 21.49
CA SER A 267 -40.56 10.37 21.08
C SER A 267 -40.96 10.62 19.62
N ARG A 268 -40.74 9.65 18.73
CA ARG A 268 -41.19 9.73 17.33
C ARG A 268 -42.72 9.71 17.23
N PHE A 269 -43.38 8.85 18.01
CA PHE A 269 -44.83 8.82 18.10
C PHE A 269 -45.38 10.17 18.58
N TYR A 270 -44.79 10.73 19.64
CA TYR A 270 -45.22 12.04 20.14
C TYR A 270 -45.00 13.17 19.14
N GLN A 271 -43.89 13.15 18.40
CA GLN A 271 -43.65 14.11 17.31
C GLN A 271 -44.74 14.03 16.25
N PHE A 272 -45.11 12.82 15.81
CA PHE A 272 -46.17 12.64 14.83
C PHE A 272 -47.53 13.10 15.37
N PHE A 273 -47.84 12.79 16.62
CA PHE A 273 -49.02 13.27 17.34
C PHE A 273 -49.07 14.80 17.41
N ALA A 274 -47.97 15.46 17.79
CA ALA A 274 -47.87 16.91 17.84
C ALA A 274 -48.05 17.56 16.45
N LEU A 275 -47.49 16.96 15.40
CA LEU A 275 -47.65 17.42 14.02
C LEU A 275 -49.10 17.28 13.53
N ILE A 276 -49.80 16.20 13.90
CA ILE A 276 -51.23 16.04 13.60
C ILE A 276 -52.04 17.13 14.30
N LEU A 277 -51.82 17.36 15.60
CA LEU A 277 -52.51 18.43 16.30
C LEU A 277 -52.25 19.79 15.64
N THR A 278 -50.99 20.06 15.26
CA THR A 278 -50.58 21.30 14.59
C THR A 278 -51.27 21.48 13.24
N SER A 279 -51.41 20.43 12.43
CA SER A 279 -52.02 20.51 11.10
C SER A 279 -53.54 20.70 11.13
N LEU A 280 -54.20 20.30 12.23
CA LEU A 280 -55.63 20.51 12.44
C LEU A 280 -55.99 21.97 12.82
N ILE A 281 -55.06 22.72 13.40
CA ILE A 281 -55.32 24.07 13.94
C ILE A 281 -55.76 25.11 12.88
N PRO A 282 -55.10 25.24 11.71
CA PRO A 282 -55.46 26.26 10.72
C PRO A 282 -56.94 26.22 10.30
N PHE A 283 -57.49 25.01 10.15
CA PHE A 283 -58.86 24.76 9.67
C PHE A 283 -59.92 24.71 10.78
N SER A 284 -59.50 24.80 12.04
CA SER A 284 -60.38 24.63 13.21
C SER A 284 -61.07 25.93 13.62
N SER A 285 -62.28 25.81 14.18
CA SER A 285 -62.95 26.89 14.90
C SER A 285 -62.30 27.11 16.27
N ARG A 286 -62.58 28.25 16.92
CA ARG A 286 -62.02 28.56 18.25
C ARG A 286 -62.32 27.47 19.29
N ALA A 287 -63.54 26.94 19.31
CA ALA A 287 -63.93 25.86 20.22
C ALA A 287 -63.13 24.57 19.97
N VAL A 288 -62.93 24.19 18.70
CA VAL A 288 -62.11 23.02 18.34
C VAL A 288 -60.65 23.24 18.72
N CYS A 289 -60.10 24.44 18.53
CA CYS A 289 -58.74 24.77 18.97
C CYS A 289 -58.55 24.59 20.48
N LEU A 290 -59.52 25.02 21.31
CA LEU A 290 -59.48 24.83 22.76
C LEU A 290 -59.57 23.35 23.16
N PHE A 291 -60.39 22.56 22.46
CA PHE A 291 -60.47 21.12 22.68
C PHE A 291 -59.14 20.41 22.33
N LEU A 292 -58.51 20.77 21.21
CA LEU A 292 -57.20 20.24 20.82
C LEU A 292 -56.11 20.65 21.83
N LEU A 293 -56.18 21.86 22.38
CA LEU A 293 -55.28 22.30 23.46
C LEU A 293 -55.41 21.41 24.70
N GLN A 294 -56.62 21.05 25.11
CA GLN A 294 -56.84 20.15 26.26
C GLN A 294 -56.25 18.76 26.01
N ILE A 295 -56.45 18.18 24.82
CA ILE A 295 -55.84 16.92 24.43
C ILE A 295 -54.30 17.00 24.56
N TRP A 296 -53.71 18.10 24.08
CA TRP A 296 -52.28 18.34 24.23
C TRP A 296 -51.87 18.47 25.70
N GLN A 297 -52.58 19.25 26.54
CA GLN A 297 -52.27 19.44 27.96
C GLN A 297 -52.22 18.10 28.71
N PHE A 298 -53.20 17.21 28.50
CA PHE A 298 -53.19 15.86 29.08
C PHE A 298 -52.01 15.03 28.59
N SER A 299 -51.68 15.11 27.29
CA SER A 299 -50.53 14.39 26.73
C SER A 299 -49.23 14.81 27.41
N VAL A 300 -49.03 16.11 27.70
CA VAL A 300 -47.78 16.61 28.30
C VAL A 300 -47.50 15.96 29.65
N PHE A 301 -48.49 15.66 30.48
CA PHE A 301 -48.27 14.94 31.76
C PHE A 301 -47.72 13.53 31.55
N VAL A 302 -48.26 12.78 30.58
CA VAL A 302 -47.78 11.43 30.24
C VAL A 302 -46.33 11.49 29.78
N PHE A 303 -46.00 12.46 28.93
CA PHE A 303 -44.65 12.61 28.39
C PHE A 303 -43.67 13.28 29.35
N ALA A 304 -44.14 14.03 30.36
CA ALA A 304 -43.34 14.49 31.48
C ALA A 304 -42.81 13.30 32.30
N LEU A 305 -43.66 12.32 32.60
CA LEU A 305 -43.22 11.06 33.25
C LEU A 305 -42.20 10.30 32.39
N TYR A 306 -42.41 10.26 31.07
CA TYR A 306 -41.45 9.64 30.16
C TYR A 306 -40.11 10.38 30.13
N SER A 307 -40.11 11.72 30.14
CA SER A 307 -38.88 12.51 30.22
C SER A 307 -38.11 12.25 31.53
N LEU A 308 -38.83 12.08 32.64
CA LEU A 308 -38.24 11.68 33.92
C LEU A 308 -37.63 10.28 33.84
N PHE A 309 -38.30 9.34 33.17
CA PHE A 309 -37.76 8.00 32.93
C PHE A 309 -36.43 8.04 32.15
N ILE A 310 -36.35 8.82 31.06
CA ILE A 310 -35.10 9.00 30.30
C ILE A 310 -33.99 9.54 31.21
N MET A 311 -34.30 10.57 32.02
CA MET A 311 -33.35 11.17 32.93
C MET A 311 -32.85 10.18 33.99
N VAL A 312 -33.76 9.45 34.65
CA VAL A 312 -33.42 8.42 35.66
C VAL A 312 -32.57 7.31 35.03
N ARG A 313 -32.93 6.83 33.83
CA ARG A 313 -32.14 5.84 33.10
C ARG A 313 -30.73 6.34 32.80
N ALA A 314 -30.57 7.62 32.42
CA ALA A 314 -29.27 8.23 32.18
C ALA A 314 -28.42 8.34 33.47
N LEU A 315 -29.04 8.62 34.61
CA LEU A 315 -28.38 8.66 35.93
C LEU A 315 -27.94 7.27 36.39
N ILE A 316 -28.78 6.23 36.21
CA ILE A 316 -28.43 4.84 36.54
C ILE A 316 -27.20 4.37 35.75
N ARG A 317 -27.08 4.81 34.48
CA ARG A 317 -25.91 4.55 33.64
C ARG A 317 -24.66 5.35 34.04
N LYS A 318 -24.72 6.11 35.14
CA LYS A 318 -23.65 6.99 35.64
C LYS A 318 -23.14 7.97 34.59
N ASN A 319 -24.02 8.44 33.71
CA ASN A 319 -23.64 9.47 32.74
C ASN A 319 -23.33 10.77 33.48
N ARG A 320 -22.06 11.21 33.42
CA ARG A 320 -21.60 12.42 34.12
C ARG A 320 -22.35 13.68 33.70
N ASP A 321 -22.84 13.73 32.46
CA ASP A 321 -23.59 14.87 31.95
C ASP A 321 -25.02 14.87 32.49
N ALA A 322 -25.64 13.71 32.70
CA ALA A 322 -26.95 13.59 33.34
C ALA A 322 -26.92 14.06 34.80
N ILE A 323 -25.87 13.69 35.54
CA ILE A 323 -25.69 14.11 36.94
C ILE A 323 -25.64 15.64 37.05
N ARG A 324 -24.99 16.31 36.09
CA ARG A 324 -24.89 17.77 36.06
C ARG A 324 -26.17 18.45 35.62
N LEU A 325 -26.96 17.81 34.76
CA LEU A 325 -28.18 18.39 34.18
C LEU A 325 -29.43 18.21 35.06
N ILE A 326 -29.42 17.27 36.01
CA ILE A 326 -30.61 16.88 36.78
C ILE A 326 -31.30 18.05 37.50
N VAL A 327 -30.53 18.96 38.09
CA VAL A 327 -31.08 20.09 38.88
C VAL A 327 -31.90 21.02 37.97
N GLY A 328 -31.32 21.44 36.85
CA GLY A 328 -32.02 22.29 35.88
C GLY A 328 -33.24 21.58 35.27
N PHE A 329 -33.14 20.27 35.05
CA PHE A 329 -34.25 19.47 34.52
C PHE A 329 -35.42 19.36 35.50
N ILE A 330 -35.17 19.13 36.78
CA ILE A 330 -36.21 19.07 37.82
C ILE A 330 -36.90 20.43 37.96
N ILE A 331 -36.14 21.54 37.96
CA ILE A 331 -36.70 22.90 38.04
C ILE A 331 -37.56 23.19 36.79
N LEU A 332 -37.10 22.81 35.60
CA LEU A 332 -37.86 22.93 34.36
C LEU A 332 -39.18 22.14 34.41
N LEU A 333 -39.15 20.88 34.85
CA LEU A 333 -40.35 20.05 34.96
C LEU A 333 -41.31 20.60 36.02
N ALA A 334 -40.83 20.96 37.20
CA ALA A 334 -41.66 21.48 38.28
C ALA A 334 -42.34 22.79 37.88
N SER A 335 -41.59 23.72 37.27
CA SER A 335 -42.15 24.99 36.77
C SER A 335 -43.14 24.78 35.62
N GLY A 336 -42.87 23.85 34.70
CA GLY A 336 -43.79 23.51 33.62
C GLY A 336 -45.09 22.88 34.10
N ILE A 337 -45.01 21.94 35.05
CA ILE A 337 -46.18 21.30 35.66
C ILE A 337 -47.02 22.33 36.42
N ALA A 338 -46.37 23.22 37.18
CA ALA A 338 -47.06 24.29 37.91
C ALA A 338 -47.84 25.22 36.96
N ASP A 339 -47.19 25.72 35.89
CA ASP A 339 -47.85 26.58 34.91
C ASP A 339 -48.95 25.86 34.11
N LEU A 340 -48.76 24.56 33.83
CA LEU A 340 -49.74 23.72 33.13
C LEU A 340 -50.99 23.52 33.99
N LEU A 341 -50.84 23.12 35.25
CA LEU A 341 -51.95 22.99 36.20
C LEU A 341 -52.70 24.32 36.38
N GLY A 342 -51.96 25.43 36.46
CA GLY A 342 -52.55 26.77 36.57
C GLY A 342 -53.32 27.19 35.31
N SER A 343 -52.88 26.74 34.13
CA SER A 343 -53.61 26.99 32.88
C SER A 343 -54.89 26.17 32.71
N MET A 344 -55.00 25.02 33.40
CA MET A 344 -56.19 24.15 33.34
C MET A 344 -57.29 24.59 34.31
N GLN A 345 -56.99 25.51 35.25
CA GLN A 345 -57.94 26.03 36.24
C GLN A 345 -58.66 24.94 37.08
N LEU A 346 -58.01 23.78 37.29
CA LEU A 346 -58.57 22.65 38.04
C LEU A 346 -58.69 22.92 39.55
N PHE A 347 -57.92 23.88 40.07
CA PHE A 347 -57.86 24.22 41.50
C PHE A 347 -58.10 25.72 41.70
N SER A 348 -59.07 26.09 42.53
CA SER A 348 -59.41 27.48 42.87
C SER A 348 -58.31 28.11 43.72
N GLY A 349 -57.37 28.82 43.08
CA GLY A 349 -56.25 29.52 43.72
C GLY A 349 -54.88 29.28 43.06
N LEU A 350 -54.80 28.39 42.07
CA LEU A 350 -53.56 28.15 41.31
C LEU A 350 -53.67 28.82 39.93
N GLU A 351 -53.02 29.98 39.77
CA GLU A 351 -52.93 30.68 38.48
C GLU A 351 -51.69 30.25 37.68
N ASN A 352 -51.65 30.64 36.39
CA ASN A 352 -50.43 30.53 35.60
C ASN A 352 -49.46 31.68 35.92
N TYR A 353 -48.51 31.42 36.80
CA TYR A 353 -47.47 32.39 37.22
C TYR A 353 -46.37 32.60 36.17
N GLY A 354 -46.35 31.78 35.11
CA GLY A 354 -45.35 31.83 34.05
C GLY A 354 -43.95 31.50 34.56
N LEU A 355 -43.81 30.52 35.46
CA LEU A 355 -42.55 30.06 36.03
C LEU A 355 -41.67 29.31 35.01
N LEU A 356 -42.28 28.68 34.00
CA LEU A 356 -41.60 27.85 33.01
C LEU A 356 -40.50 28.62 32.27
N LYS A 357 -40.69 29.92 32.03
CA LYS A 357 -39.67 30.77 31.41
C LYS A 357 -38.41 30.93 32.27
N TYR A 358 -38.52 30.86 33.60
CA TYR A 358 -37.36 30.88 34.49
C TYR A 358 -36.79 29.48 34.70
N GLY A 359 -37.63 28.45 34.74
CA GLY A 359 -37.18 27.05 34.77
C GLY A 359 -36.31 26.68 33.57
N PHE A 360 -36.71 27.15 32.38
CA PHE A 360 -35.91 26.97 31.17
C PHE A 360 -34.57 27.70 31.21
N PHE A 361 -34.49 28.89 31.80
CA PHE A 361 -33.22 29.60 31.99
C PHE A 361 -32.20 28.77 32.79
N VAL A 362 -32.64 28.16 33.89
CA VAL A 362 -31.77 27.31 34.72
C VAL A 362 -31.33 26.05 33.96
N PHE A 363 -32.23 25.46 33.19
CA PHE A 363 -31.91 24.32 32.34
C PHE A 363 -30.87 24.67 31.26
N GLU A 364 -31.05 25.81 30.60
CA GLU A 364 -30.16 26.37 29.57
C GLU A 364 -28.74 26.57 30.12
N LEU A 365 -28.59 27.18 31.30
CA LEU A 365 -27.29 27.33 31.98
C LEU A 365 -26.61 25.97 32.23
N GLY A 366 -27.39 24.95 32.61
CA GLY A 366 -26.89 23.59 32.79
C GLY A 366 -26.29 23.00 31.50
N ILE A 367 -26.96 23.20 30.36
CA ILE A 367 -26.48 22.75 29.04
C ILE A 367 -25.21 23.48 28.63
N VAL A 368 -25.17 24.81 28.77
CA VAL A 368 -23.99 25.62 28.46
C VAL A 368 -22.77 25.14 29.25
N PHE A 369 -22.93 24.86 30.55
CA PHE A 369 -21.84 24.36 31.39
C PHE A 369 -21.34 22.96 30.97
N ILE A 370 -22.25 22.06 30.58
CA ILE A 370 -21.87 20.72 30.10
C ILE A 370 -21.07 20.81 28.80
N LEU A 371 -21.52 21.64 27.86
CA LEU A 371 -20.85 21.83 26.58
C LEU A 371 -19.45 22.42 26.73
N ALA A 372 -19.29 23.42 27.61
CA ALA A 372 -17.99 24.01 27.91
C ALA A 372 -17.01 22.94 28.43
N ASN A 373 -17.44 22.09 29.36
CA ASN A 373 -16.61 21.01 29.89
C ASN A 373 -16.28 19.95 28.82
N ARG A 374 -17.24 19.62 27.95
CA ARG A 374 -17.01 18.67 26.85
C ARG A 374 -15.98 19.20 25.86
N PHE A 375 -16.03 20.50 25.56
CA PHE A 375 -15.06 21.17 24.70
C PHE A 375 -13.65 21.14 25.30
N LEU A 376 -13.50 21.53 26.58
CA LEU A 376 -12.21 21.51 27.27
C LEU A 376 -11.58 20.12 27.30
N LYS A 377 -12.37 19.07 27.57
CA LYS A 377 -11.85 17.69 27.58
C LYS A 377 -11.31 17.26 26.22
N VAL A 378 -12.05 17.55 25.14
CA VAL A 378 -11.63 17.21 23.78
C VAL A 378 -10.39 18.00 23.39
N HIS A 379 -10.30 19.28 23.74
CA HIS A 379 -9.15 20.12 23.45
C HIS A 379 -7.86 19.57 24.08
N ASN A 380 -7.90 19.26 25.38
CA ASN A 380 -6.74 18.70 26.09
C ASN A 380 -6.30 17.34 25.53
N GLN A 381 -7.25 16.49 25.12
CA GLN A 381 -6.92 15.21 24.48
C GLN A 381 -6.20 15.40 23.14
N VAL A 382 -6.64 16.37 22.32
CA VAL A 382 -6.00 16.70 21.05
C VAL A 382 -4.58 17.21 21.26
N GLU A 383 -4.38 18.07 22.26
CA GLU A 383 -3.05 18.60 22.60
C GLU A 383 -2.09 17.49 23.05
N GLU A 384 -2.53 16.58 23.93
CA GLU A 384 -1.74 15.43 24.39
C GLU A 384 -1.37 14.47 23.24
N LEU A 385 -2.33 14.18 22.35
CA LEU A 385 -2.10 13.37 21.15
C LEU A 385 -1.05 13.99 20.23
N ASN A 386 -1.11 15.31 20.00
CA ASN A 386 -0.15 16.03 19.17
C ASN A 386 1.27 15.96 19.76
N LEU A 387 1.42 16.17 21.07
CA LEU A 387 2.72 16.07 21.75
C LEU A 387 3.32 14.66 21.64
N ASN A 388 2.50 13.62 21.81
CA ASN A 388 2.96 12.23 21.73
C ASN A 388 3.34 11.81 20.29
N LEU A 389 2.60 12.31 19.29
CA LEU A 389 2.92 12.10 17.88
C LEU A 389 4.27 12.73 17.51
N ASP A 390 4.52 13.97 17.91
CA ASP A 390 5.78 14.66 17.59
C ASP A 390 7.00 13.92 18.18
N ARG A 391 6.88 13.41 19.42
CA ARG A 391 7.91 12.57 20.03
C ARG A 391 8.16 11.28 19.23
N LYS A 392 7.08 10.56 18.83
CA LYS A 392 7.20 9.32 18.05
C LYS A 392 7.82 9.55 16.68
N VAL A 393 7.50 10.67 16.02
CA VAL A 393 8.12 11.03 14.73
C VAL A 393 9.62 11.24 14.92
N LYS A 394 10.05 12.05 15.90
CA LYS A 394 11.47 12.28 16.19
C LYS A 394 12.24 10.99 16.47
N GLU A 395 11.68 10.10 17.31
CA GLU A 395 12.30 8.80 17.61
C GLU A 395 12.44 7.91 16.36
N ARG A 396 11.40 7.82 15.53
CA ARG A 396 11.42 7.03 14.30
C ARG A 396 12.41 7.58 13.28
N THR A 397 12.44 8.90 13.11
CA THR A 397 13.38 9.57 12.20
C THR A 397 14.83 9.38 12.65
N SER A 398 15.12 9.47 13.95
CA SER A 398 16.47 9.21 14.48
C SER A 398 16.91 7.76 14.21
N ARG A 399 16.08 6.77 14.55
CA ARG A 399 16.41 5.34 14.31
C ARG A 399 16.63 5.04 12.83
N LEU A 400 15.82 5.64 11.96
CA LEU A 400 15.98 5.49 10.52
C LEU A 400 17.31 6.07 10.05
N GLN A 401 17.67 7.26 10.54
CA GLN A 401 18.95 7.89 10.21
C GLN A 401 20.12 7.03 10.68
N ASP A 402 20.06 6.47 11.89
CA ASP A 402 21.10 5.59 12.43
C ASP A 402 21.26 4.32 11.58
N THR A 403 20.15 3.70 11.18
CA THR A 403 20.16 2.50 10.33
C THR A 403 20.72 2.81 8.93
N LEU A 404 20.35 3.96 8.36
CA LEU A 404 20.88 4.40 7.06
C LEU A 404 22.39 4.66 7.11
N ASN A 405 22.88 5.25 8.20
CA ASN A 405 24.31 5.46 8.39
C ASN A 405 25.06 4.11 8.50
N GLN A 406 24.53 3.15 9.26
CA GLN A 406 25.11 1.81 9.38
C GLN A 406 25.17 1.08 8.02
N ILE A 407 24.09 1.12 7.23
CA ILE A 407 24.07 0.51 5.89
C ILE A 407 25.10 1.18 4.98
N ARG A 408 25.23 2.51 5.06
CA ARG A 408 26.21 3.26 4.26
C ARG A 408 27.64 2.87 4.62
N GLU A 409 27.96 2.76 5.91
CA GLU A 409 29.28 2.31 6.37
C GLU A 409 29.59 0.89 5.91
N LEU A 410 28.66 -0.07 6.09
CA LEU A 410 28.81 -1.44 5.63
C LEU A 410 29.03 -1.52 4.11
N LYS A 411 28.31 -0.71 3.34
CA LYS A 411 28.50 -0.63 1.89
C LYS A 411 29.90 -0.13 1.53
N ILE A 412 30.38 0.93 2.20
CA ILE A 412 31.74 1.45 1.96
C ILE A 412 32.79 0.40 2.26
N HIS A 413 32.63 -0.38 3.34
CA HIS A 413 33.53 -1.49 3.66
C HIS A 413 33.50 -2.56 2.57
N GLN A 414 32.32 -3.01 2.17
CA GLN A 414 32.16 -4.03 1.12
C GLN A 414 32.74 -3.58 -0.23
N ASP A 415 32.48 -2.33 -0.65
CA ASP A 415 33.04 -1.78 -1.90
C ASP A 415 34.57 -1.64 -1.81
N GLY A 416 35.11 -1.42 -0.60
CA GLY A 416 36.54 -1.45 -0.32
C GLY A 416 37.15 -2.84 -0.49
N ASP A 417 36.49 -3.88 0.02
CA ASP A 417 36.93 -5.27 -0.16
C ASP A 417 36.88 -5.68 -1.64
N TYR A 418 35.81 -5.33 -2.35
CA TYR A 418 35.71 -5.56 -3.81
C TYR A 418 36.81 -4.84 -4.57
N PHE A 419 37.14 -3.61 -4.18
CA PHE A 419 38.24 -2.86 -4.78
C PHE A 419 39.56 -3.61 -4.62
N LEU A 420 39.87 -4.09 -3.42
CA LEU A 420 41.09 -4.85 -3.15
C LEU A 420 41.14 -6.15 -3.96
N THR A 421 40.05 -6.91 -4.03
CA THR A 421 40.01 -8.14 -4.85
C THR A 421 40.21 -7.83 -6.34
N SER A 422 39.60 -6.77 -6.87
CA SER A 422 39.78 -6.37 -8.28
C SER A 422 41.24 -6.03 -8.60
N LEU A 423 41.97 -5.40 -7.66
CA LEU A 423 43.40 -5.10 -7.86
C LEU A 423 44.29 -6.34 -7.93
N ILE A 424 43.86 -7.45 -7.34
CA ILE A 424 44.57 -8.74 -7.39
C ILE A 424 44.17 -9.53 -8.63
N LEU A 425 42.92 -9.43 -9.06
CA LEU A 425 42.39 -10.16 -10.22
C LEU A 425 42.85 -9.54 -11.56
N ASP A 426 42.85 -8.20 -11.68
CA ASP A 426 43.19 -7.48 -12.92
C ASP A 426 44.56 -7.89 -13.51
N PRO A 427 45.65 -8.03 -12.72
CA PRO A 427 46.96 -8.43 -13.26
C PRO A 427 47.02 -9.90 -13.73
N LEU A 428 46.07 -10.74 -13.32
CA LEU A 428 45.99 -12.13 -13.76
C LEU A 428 45.36 -12.24 -15.14
N ASN A 429 44.42 -11.34 -15.47
CA ASN A 429 43.84 -11.22 -16.80
C ASN A 429 44.89 -10.72 -17.81
N ARG A 430 45.46 -11.64 -18.59
CA ARG A 430 46.49 -11.36 -19.58
C ARG A 430 46.15 -12.08 -20.87
N TYR A 431 45.49 -11.38 -21.79
CA TYR A 431 45.00 -12.00 -23.01
C TYR A 431 45.55 -11.37 -24.30
N ASN A 432 46.39 -10.33 -24.20
CA ASN A 432 47.03 -9.73 -25.37
C ASN A 432 48.43 -10.31 -25.56
N VAL A 433 48.54 -11.30 -26.46
CA VAL A 433 49.81 -11.91 -26.86
C VAL A 433 49.87 -11.90 -28.39
N ARG A 434 50.92 -11.32 -28.96
CA ARG A 434 51.11 -11.32 -30.41
C ARG A 434 52.53 -11.70 -30.75
N ASN A 435 52.67 -12.70 -31.62
CA ASN A 435 53.94 -13.08 -32.23
C ASN A 435 53.75 -13.28 -33.74
N ASP A 436 54.79 -13.78 -34.40
CA ASP A 436 54.80 -13.97 -35.85
C ASP A 436 53.80 -15.03 -36.35
N PHE A 437 53.35 -15.94 -35.49
CA PHE A 437 52.51 -17.09 -35.86
C PHE A 437 51.06 -16.91 -35.42
N ILE A 438 50.81 -16.26 -34.28
CA ILE A 438 49.48 -16.13 -33.69
C ILE A 438 49.30 -14.76 -33.02
N ALA A 439 48.08 -14.24 -33.11
CA ALA A 439 47.62 -13.08 -32.34
C ALA A 439 46.47 -13.49 -31.42
N VAL A 440 46.57 -13.12 -30.16
CA VAL A 440 45.55 -13.32 -29.13
C VAL A 440 44.99 -11.98 -28.73
N GLU A 441 43.66 -11.88 -28.81
CA GLU A 441 42.87 -10.74 -28.37
C GLU A 441 41.89 -11.27 -27.34
N GLY A 442 41.61 -10.50 -26.30
CA GLY A 442 40.63 -10.88 -25.29
C GLY A 442 39.76 -9.73 -24.85
N PHE A 443 38.58 -10.08 -24.38
CA PHE A 443 37.60 -9.20 -23.82
C PHE A 443 37.08 -9.83 -22.52
N SER A 444 36.89 -9.01 -21.49
CA SER A 444 36.27 -9.42 -20.25
C SER A 444 35.44 -8.27 -19.70
N ARG A 445 34.22 -8.57 -19.26
CA ARG A 445 33.29 -7.63 -18.66
C ARG A 445 32.53 -8.34 -17.55
N GLN A 446 32.68 -7.87 -16.33
CA GLN A 446 32.07 -8.50 -15.17
C GLN A 446 30.76 -7.79 -14.84
N LYS A 447 29.75 -8.54 -14.44
CA LYS A 447 28.41 -8.07 -14.09
C LYS A 447 28.43 -7.16 -12.88
N LYS A 448 29.20 -7.51 -11.84
CA LYS A 448 29.26 -6.70 -10.61
C LYS A 448 30.19 -5.51 -10.81
N ARG A 449 29.55 -4.35 -10.99
CA ARG A 449 30.21 -3.03 -11.06
C ARG A 449 30.04 -2.27 -9.77
N PHE A 450 31.09 -1.58 -9.35
CA PHE A 450 31.07 -0.77 -8.14
C PHE A 450 31.98 0.44 -8.30
N GLU A 451 31.71 1.46 -7.49
CA GLU A 451 32.50 2.68 -7.42
C GLU A 451 33.05 2.81 -6.01
N PHE A 452 34.37 2.82 -5.91
CA PHE A 452 35.05 3.02 -4.64
C PHE A 452 35.92 4.27 -4.74
N LYS A 453 35.49 5.33 -4.04
CA LYS A 453 36.08 6.67 -4.11
C LYS A 453 36.00 7.24 -5.53
N GLN A 454 37.12 7.28 -6.25
CA GLN A 454 37.21 7.77 -7.63
C GLN A 454 37.36 6.65 -8.67
N TRP A 455 37.47 5.41 -8.21
CA TRP A 455 37.75 4.25 -9.05
C TRP A 455 36.45 3.54 -9.40
N LYS A 456 36.23 3.33 -10.70
CA LYS A 456 35.18 2.47 -11.22
C LYS A 456 35.83 1.14 -11.59
N LYS A 457 35.40 0.07 -10.93
CA LYS A 457 35.96 -1.27 -11.06
C LYS A 457 34.85 -2.30 -11.24
N GLU A 458 35.25 -3.45 -11.75
CA GLU A 458 34.39 -4.61 -11.96
C GLU A 458 35.00 -5.81 -11.24
N ILE A 459 34.17 -6.76 -10.83
CA ILE A 459 34.58 -8.00 -10.15
C ILE A 459 33.63 -9.12 -10.57
N GLY A 460 34.14 -10.32 -10.81
CA GLY A 460 33.31 -11.46 -11.22
C GLY A 460 34.14 -12.72 -11.47
N GLY A 461 33.49 -13.77 -11.97
CA GLY A 461 34.00 -15.15 -12.09
C GLY A 461 34.83 -15.43 -13.34
N ASP A 462 34.80 -14.54 -14.33
CA ASP A 462 35.44 -14.77 -15.61
C ASP A 462 36.92 -14.38 -15.62
N ILE A 463 37.77 -15.25 -16.17
CA ILE A 463 39.20 -14.99 -16.32
C ILE A 463 39.75 -15.52 -17.64
N VAL A 464 40.62 -14.71 -18.26
CA VAL A 464 41.30 -15.07 -19.50
C VAL A 464 42.80 -14.87 -19.35
N ILE A 465 43.57 -15.92 -19.62
CA ILE A 465 45.03 -15.89 -19.52
C ILE A 465 45.63 -16.54 -20.77
N ALA A 466 46.62 -15.90 -21.36
CA ALA A 466 47.42 -16.40 -22.47
C ALA A 466 48.90 -16.08 -22.23
N ASP A 467 49.77 -17.01 -22.61
CA ASP A 467 51.23 -16.85 -22.49
C ASP A 467 51.97 -17.71 -23.53
N GLU A 468 53.25 -17.43 -23.77
CA GLU A 468 54.13 -18.28 -24.56
C GLU A 468 54.94 -19.19 -23.63
N ILE A 469 54.97 -20.49 -23.94
CA ILE A 469 55.78 -21.50 -23.24
C ILE A 469 56.59 -22.32 -24.25
N VAL A 470 57.60 -23.03 -23.75
CA VAL A 470 58.40 -23.97 -24.54
C VAL A 470 58.20 -25.36 -23.94
N LEU A 471 57.84 -26.32 -24.78
CA LEU A 471 57.69 -27.73 -24.42
C LEU A 471 58.49 -28.56 -25.43
N LYS A 472 59.41 -29.42 -24.96
CA LYS A 472 60.32 -30.23 -25.79
C LYS A 472 60.96 -29.43 -26.94
N ASP A 473 61.58 -28.29 -26.59
CA ASP A 473 62.25 -27.37 -27.52
C ASP A 473 61.35 -26.75 -28.62
N ARG A 474 60.03 -26.89 -28.52
CA ARG A 474 59.05 -26.25 -29.41
C ARG A 474 58.28 -25.17 -28.67
N LYS A 475 57.95 -24.09 -29.38
CA LYS A 475 57.20 -22.96 -28.84
C LYS A 475 55.70 -23.21 -28.98
N TYR A 476 54.98 -22.99 -27.89
CA TYR A 476 53.53 -23.08 -27.83
C TYR A 476 52.94 -21.79 -27.28
N LEU A 477 51.78 -21.40 -27.81
CA LEU A 477 50.90 -20.48 -27.13
C LEU A 477 49.98 -21.28 -26.21
N VAL A 478 50.01 -20.99 -24.91
CA VAL A 478 49.04 -21.51 -23.97
C VAL A 478 47.94 -20.49 -23.72
N PHE A 479 46.69 -20.95 -23.59
CA PHE A 479 45.58 -20.10 -23.16
C PHE A 479 44.61 -20.85 -22.24
N VAL A 480 43.89 -20.06 -21.44
CA VAL A 480 42.75 -20.47 -20.64
C VAL A 480 41.67 -19.40 -20.74
N ASN A 481 40.43 -19.84 -20.95
CA ASN A 481 39.24 -19.05 -20.67
C ASN A 481 38.41 -19.85 -19.66
N GLY A 482 38.17 -19.26 -18.49
CA GLY A 482 37.43 -19.92 -17.43
C GLY A 482 36.38 -19.00 -16.81
N ASP A 483 35.29 -19.62 -16.38
CA ASP A 483 34.18 -19.01 -15.67
C ASP A 483 34.00 -19.79 -14.34
N ALA A 484 34.21 -19.07 -13.24
CA ALA A 484 34.05 -19.60 -11.90
C ALA A 484 32.64 -19.35 -11.36
N MET A 485 32.05 -20.39 -10.77
CA MET A 485 30.70 -20.36 -10.23
C MET A 485 30.45 -19.18 -9.28
N GLY A 486 29.49 -18.33 -9.67
CA GLY A 486 29.03 -17.16 -8.91
C GLY A 486 29.43 -15.84 -9.59
N LYS A 487 28.72 -14.74 -9.27
CA LYS A 487 28.82 -13.48 -10.05
C LYS A 487 29.57 -12.32 -9.37
N SER A 488 29.91 -12.48 -8.10
CA SER A 488 30.49 -11.41 -7.26
C SER A 488 31.72 -11.96 -6.57
N ILE A 489 31.86 -11.75 -5.26
CA ILE A 489 33.04 -12.17 -4.50
C ILE A 489 33.33 -13.68 -4.59
N GLN A 490 32.30 -14.52 -4.67
CA GLN A 490 32.48 -15.97 -4.82
C GLN A 490 33.10 -16.31 -6.17
N GLY A 491 32.52 -15.81 -7.27
CA GLY A 491 33.07 -15.96 -8.62
C GLY A 491 34.49 -15.43 -8.70
N ALA A 492 34.71 -14.20 -8.22
CA ALA A 492 36.04 -13.59 -8.23
C ALA A 492 37.09 -14.33 -7.39
N SER A 493 36.67 -14.97 -6.31
CA SER A 493 37.55 -15.85 -5.53
C SER A 493 37.92 -17.10 -6.33
N GLY A 494 36.98 -17.69 -7.07
CA GLY A 494 37.27 -18.82 -7.97
C GLY A 494 38.15 -18.45 -9.15
N ALA A 495 37.87 -17.32 -9.80
CA ALA A 495 38.71 -16.74 -10.85
C ALA A 495 40.14 -16.48 -10.36
N LEU A 496 40.27 -15.96 -9.13
CA LEU A 496 41.56 -15.73 -8.47
C LEU A 496 42.33 -17.04 -8.27
N VAL A 497 41.67 -18.07 -7.73
CA VAL A 497 42.28 -19.39 -7.50
C VAL A 497 42.72 -20.01 -8.84
N LEU A 498 41.83 -20.05 -9.84
CA LEU A 498 42.14 -20.54 -11.18
C LEU A 498 43.36 -19.79 -11.76
N GLY A 499 43.34 -18.46 -11.72
CA GLY A 499 44.39 -17.64 -12.29
C GLY A 499 45.74 -17.78 -11.61
N VAL A 500 45.76 -17.85 -10.27
CA VAL A 500 47.01 -18.03 -9.50
C VAL A 500 47.61 -19.41 -9.74
N VAL A 501 46.79 -20.47 -9.69
CA VAL A 501 47.25 -21.85 -9.92
C VAL A 501 47.78 -22.00 -11.34
N PHE A 502 47.00 -21.57 -12.34
CA PHE A 502 47.39 -21.68 -13.74
C PHE A 502 48.66 -20.89 -14.04
N ARG A 503 48.78 -19.64 -13.56
CA ARG A 503 50.02 -18.86 -13.74
C ARG A 503 51.21 -19.47 -13.02
N SER A 504 51.00 -20.06 -11.84
CA SER A 504 52.05 -20.78 -11.13
C SER A 504 52.54 -21.98 -11.96
N PHE A 505 51.61 -22.74 -12.57
CA PHE A 505 51.92 -23.84 -13.47
C PHE A 505 52.72 -23.39 -14.70
N VAL A 506 52.26 -22.33 -15.38
CA VAL A 506 52.96 -21.72 -16.53
C VAL A 506 54.35 -21.21 -16.12
N SER A 507 54.48 -20.57 -14.96
CA SER A 507 55.76 -20.08 -14.47
C SER A 507 56.74 -21.21 -14.17
N ARG A 508 56.29 -22.31 -13.53
CA ARG A 508 57.11 -23.50 -13.29
C ARG A 508 57.55 -24.15 -14.59
N THR A 509 56.69 -24.14 -15.60
CA THR A 509 57.03 -24.64 -16.95
C THR A 509 58.21 -23.90 -17.54
N LYS A 510 58.37 -22.59 -17.28
CA LYS A 510 59.50 -21.81 -17.80
C LYS A 510 60.82 -22.05 -17.05
N THR A 511 60.79 -22.60 -15.85
CA THR A 511 61.97 -22.67 -14.96
C THR A 511 62.40 -24.08 -14.58
N VAL A 512 61.47 -25.05 -14.55
CA VAL A 512 61.71 -26.41 -14.05
C VAL A 512 61.74 -27.41 -15.21
N SER A 513 62.81 -28.19 -15.29
CA SER A 513 63.04 -29.13 -16.41
C SER A 513 61.98 -30.20 -16.57
N SER A 514 61.42 -30.71 -15.47
CA SER A 514 60.37 -31.72 -15.54
C SER A 514 59.12 -31.24 -16.28
N TYR A 515 58.80 -29.93 -16.24
CA TYR A 515 57.62 -29.36 -16.87
C TYR A 515 57.84 -29.04 -18.35
N TYR A 516 58.92 -28.31 -18.72
CA TYR A 516 59.17 -28.02 -20.14
C TYR A 516 59.62 -29.25 -20.95
N SER A 517 60.02 -30.34 -20.29
CA SER A 517 60.35 -31.59 -20.99
C SER A 517 59.12 -32.44 -21.31
N GLN A 518 57.90 -32.03 -20.89
CA GLN A 518 56.68 -32.77 -21.16
C GLN A 518 56.15 -32.52 -22.58
N PRO A 519 55.52 -33.52 -23.20
CA PRO A 519 54.72 -33.31 -24.41
C PRO A 519 53.41 -32.57 -24.09
N PRO A 520 52.80 -31.88 -25.07
CA PRO A 520 51.64 -30.99 -24.84
C PRO A 520 50.42 -31.70 -24.22
N GLU A 521 50.20 -32.97 -24.54
CA GLU A 521 49.06 -33.75 -24.02
C GLU A 521 49.22 -34.01 -22.52
N LEU A 522 50.42 -34.45 -22.10
CA LEU A 522 50.72 -34.70 -20.70
C LEU A 522 50.70 -33.41 -19.88
N TRP A 523 51.25 -32.32 -20.44
CA TRP A 523 51.25 -31.02 -19.80
C TRP A 523 49.82 -30.52 -19.53
N LEU A 524 48.93 -30.63 -20.54
CA LEU A 524 47.51 -30.26 -20.40
C LEU A 524 46.79 -31.13 -19.38
N ASN A 525 47.07 -32.44 -19.38
CA ASN A 525 46.49 -33.37 -18.42
C ASN A 525 46.92 -33.05 -16.98
N GLU A 526 48.21 -32.83 -16.74
CA GLU A 526 48.71 -32.46 -15.41
C GLU A 526 48.17 -31.10 -14.95
N CYS A 527 48.10 -30.11 -15.85
CA CYS A 527 47.52 -28.81 -15.53
C CYS A 527 46.04 -28.94 -15.13
N PHE A 528 45.27 -29.75 -15.87
CA PHE A 528 43.86 -30.01 -15.54
C PHE A 528 43.71 -30.71 -14.19
N LEU A 529 44.51 -31.75 -13.93
CA LEU A 529 44.46 -32.50 -12.66
C LEU A 529 44.88 -31.63 -11.47
N GLU A 530 45.87 -30.74 -11.63
CA GLU A 530 46.26 -29.81 -10.56
C GLU A 530 45.11 -28.85 -10.22
N LEU A 531 44.43 -28.32 -11.24
CA LEU A 531 43.22 -27.52 -11.04
C LEU A 531 42.11 -28.33 -10.39
N GLN A 532 41.81 -29.54 -10.89
CA GLN A 532 40.80 -30.43 -10.34
C GLN A 532 41.03 -30.71 -8.85
N ASN A 533 42.24 -31.12 -8.47
CA ASN A 533 42.57 -31.44 -7.08
C ASN A 533 42.39 -30.24 -6.13
N ILE A 534 42.74 -29.03 -6.59
CA ILE A 534 42.57 -27.81 -5.79
C ILE A 534 41.09 -27.45 -5.64
N PHE A 535 40.31 -27.56 -6.71
CA PHE A 535 38.89 -27.22 -6.67
C PHE A 535 38.02 -28.29 -5.99
N GLU A 536 38.40 -29.57 -6.05
CA GLU A 536 37.76 -30.64 -5.27
C GLU A 536 37.87 -30.38 -3.76
N ALA A 537 38.95 -29.71 -3.31
CA ALA A 537 39.11 -29.33 -1.90
C ALA A 537 38.07 -28.30 -1.42
N PHE A 538 37.33 -27.65 -2.33
CA PHE A 538 36.19 -26.78 -1.99
C PHE A 538 34.89 -27.56 -1.78
N ASP A 539 34.89 -28.89 -1.91
CA ASP A 539 33.77 -29.80 -1.62
C ASP A 539 32.45 -29.37 -2.30
N GLY A 540 32.54 -29.05 -3.60
CA GLY A 540 31.40 -28.60 -4.41
C GLY A 540 30.92 -27.17 -4.15
N SER A 541 31.50 -26.44 -3.19
CA SER A 541 31.16 -25.04 -2.89
C SER A 541 31.59 -24.07 -4.00
N MET A 542 32.51 -24.51 -4.85
CA MET A 542 33.05 -23.74 -5.97
C MET A 542 33.41 -24.68 -7.11
N LEU A 543 32.90 -24.38 -8.29
CA LEU A 543 33.16 -25.12 -9.52
C LEU A 543 33.60 -24.14 -10.61
N VAL A 544 34.34 -24.63 -11.60
CA VAL A 544 34.82 -23.78 -12.70
C VAL A 544 34.59 -24.47 -14.03
N SER A 545 33.93 -23.77 -14.95
CA SER A 545 33.92 -24.14 -16.36
C SER A 545 35.18 -23.60 -17.02
N VAL A 546 35.86 -24.38 -17.85
CA VAL A 546 37.11 -23.91 -18.48
C VAL A 546 37.38 -24.55 -19.83
N VAL A 547 37.98 -23.77 -20.73
CA VAL A 547 38.74 -24.28 -21.88
C VAL A 547 40.21 -24.00 -21.66
N LEU A 548 41.02 -25.05 -21.68
CA LEU A 548 42.48 -24.98 -21.60
C LEU A 548 43.05 -25.45 -22.93
N GLY A 549 43.99 -24.70 -23.51
CA GLY A 549 44.56 -25.05 -24.81
C GLY A 549 46.02 -24.65 -24.99
N LEU A 550 46.67 -25.37 -25.91
CA LEU A 550 48.03 -25.18 -26.40
C LEU A 550 48.01 -25.16 -27.93
N VAL A 551 48.56 -24.13 -28.54
CA VAL A 551 48.78 -24.08 -29.99
C VAL A 551 50.26 -24.23 -30.27
N ASP A 552 50.66 -25.29 -30.98
CA ASP A 552 52.01 -25.39 -31.54
C ASP A 552 52.17 -24.35 -32.64
N LEU A 553 53.04 -23.37 -32.41
CA LEU A 553 53.19 -22.23 -33.31
C LEU A 553 53.66 -22.64 -34.71
N LYS A 554 54.42 -23.73 -34.85
CA LYS A 554 55.00 -24.12 -36.15
C LYS A 554 54.05 -24.99 -36.97
N SER A 555 53.36 -25.95 -36.32
CA SER A 555 52.46 -26.89 -37.01
C SER A 555 51.02 -26.38 -37.11
N GLY A 556 50.63 -25.39 -36.31
CA GLY A 556 49.25 -24.89 -36.25
C GLY A 556 48.29 -25.88 -35.59
N ILE A 557 48.79 -26.86 -34.83
CA ILE A 557 47.95 -27.82 -34.11
C ILE A 557 47.52 -27.21 -32.77
N LEU A 558 46.21 -27.12 -32.57
CA LEU A 558 45.59 -26.82 -31.29
C LEU A 558 45.37 -28.14 -30.53
N PHE A 559 45.98 -28.25 -29.35
CA PHE A 559 45.66 -29.24 -28.33
C PHE A 559 44.79 -28.56 -27.28
N PHE A 560 43.60 -29.07 -27.01
CA PHE A 560 42.74 -28.43 -26.03
C PHE A 560 41.79 -29.40 -25.34
N LEU A 561 41.24 -28.92 -24.24
CA LEU A 561 40.24 -29.60 -23.44
C LEU A 561 39.20 -28.60 -22.97
N ASN A 562 37.94 -29.03 -23.00
CA ASN A 562 36.79 -28.23 -22.63
C ASN A 562 36.03 -28.95 -21.51
N ALA A 563 36.05 -28.35 -20.33
CA ALA A 563 35.42 -28.80 -19.10
C ALA A 563 34.11 -28.02 -18.86
N GLU A 564 33.04 -28.46 -19.54
CA GLU A 564 31.69 -27.87 -19.45
C GLU A 564 31.63 -26.33 -19.64
N HIS A 565 32.55 -25.80 -20.44
CA HIS A 565 32.51 -24.43 -20.91
C HIS A 565 31.80 -24.38 -22.28
N PRO A 566 31.25 -23.23 -22.72
CA PRO A 566 30.60 -23.16 -24.01
C PRO A 566 31.50 -23.62 -25.16
N PRO A 567 30.96 -24.31 -26.19
CA PRO A 567 31.75 -24.86 -27.28
C PRO A 567 32.62 -23.81 -27.98
N THR A 568 33.83 -24.21 -28.36
CA THR A 568 34.77 -23.35 -29.08
C THR A 568 34.33 -23.16 -30.53
N VAL A 569 34.52 -21.97 -31.07
CA VAL A 569 34.05 -21.58 -32.41
C VAL A 569 35.23 -21.35 -33.33
N LEU A 570 35.23 -22.02 -34.48
CA LEU A 570 36.09 -21.73 -35.61
C LEU A 570 35.41 -20.73 -36.53
N TYR A 571 36.12 -19.67 -36.91
CA TYR A 571 35.77 -18.80 -38.02
C TYR A 571 36.80 -18.97 -39.14
N ARG A 572 36.35 -19.48 -40.29
CA ARG A 572 37.19 -19.75 -41.47
C ARG A 572 36.45 -19.36 -42.74
N ASN A 573 37.09 -18.55 -43.57
CA ASN A 573 36.58 -18.13 -44.88
C ASN A 573 35.14 -17.57 -44.85
N GLY A 574 34.80 -16.79 -43.81
CA GLY A 574 33.48 -16.18 -43.69
C GLY A 574 32.43 -17.01 -42.95
N ILE A 575 32.74 -18.24 -42.55
CA ILE A 575 31.79 -19.18 -41.93
C ILE A 575 32.22 -19.47 -40.49
N ALA A 576 31.27 -19.45 -39.54
CA ALA A 576 31.48 -19.85 -38.16
C ALA A 576 30.89 -21.24 -37.85
N SER A 577 31.63 -22.09 -37.15
CA SER A 577 31.17 -23.42 -36.73
C SER A 577 31.77 -23.84 -35.40
N PHE A 578 31.06 -24.66 -34.62
CA PHE A 578 31.64 -25.28 -33.42
C PHE A 578 32.71 -26.32 -33.77
N ILE A 579 33.76 -26.41 -32.95
CA ILE A 579 34.81 -27.44 -33.09
C ILE A 579 34.38 -28.74 -32.40
N GLU A 580 33.63 -28.65 -31.30
CA GLU A 580 33.16 -29.80 -30.55
C GLU A 580 31.75 -30.27 -30.97
N ASP A 581 31.60 -31.56 -31.27
CA ASP A 581 30.27 -32.18 -31.42
C ASP A 581 29.60 -32.48 -30.06
N LYS A 582 30.41 -32.76 -29.04
CA LYS A 582 29.98 -33.07 -27.66
C LYS A 582 31.07 -32.72 -26.65
N LEU A 583 30.64 -32.26 -25.48
CA LEU A 583 31.49 -32.04 -24.30
C LEU A 583 31.67 -33.36 -23.53
N GLU A 584 32.93 -33.77 -23.33
CA GLU A 584 33.28 -35.05 -22.70
C GLU A 584 33.71 -34.90 -21.22
N LEU A 585 34.23 -33.73 -20.84
CA LEU A 585 34.69 -33.42 -19.48
C LEU A 585 33.65 -32.60 -18.73
N ARG A 586 33.56 -32.83 -17.42
CA ARG A 586 32.73 -32.08 -16.47
C ARG A 586 33.47 -30.83 -15.95
N LYS A 587 32.75 -29.89 -15.34
CA LYS A 587 33.35 -28.74 -14.65
C LYS A 587 34.41 -29.18 -13.62
N ILE A 588 35.44 -28.36 -13.48
CA ILE A 588 36.51 -28.56 -12.51
C ILE A 588 35.94 -28.40 -11.08
N GLY A 589 36.30 -29.34 -10.19
CA GLY A 589 35.90 -29.36 -8.77
C GLY A 589 34.79 -30.37 -8.40
N ILE A 590 34.22 -31.07 -9.39
CA ILE A 590 33.20 -32.11 -9.13
C ILE A 590 33.88 -33.37 -8.58
N THR A 591 33.46 -33.84 -7.41
CA THR A 591 34.02 -35.03 -6.74
C THR A 591 33.49 -36.35 -7.32
N GLY A 592 34.34 -37.39 -7.30
CA GLY A 592 33.90 -38.78 -7.51
C GLY A 592 33.57 -39.20 -8.95
N LEU A 593 33.99 -38.43 -9.96
CA LEU A 593 33.80 -38.76 -11.37
C LEU A 593 35.09 -39.24 -12.02
N GLU A 594 35.11 -40.51 -12.46
CA GLU A 594 36.10 -41.01 -13.44
C GLU A 594 35.77 -40.44 -14.83
N SER A 595 36.07 -39.16 -15.07
CA SER A 595 35.91 -38.58 -16.40
C SER A 595 36.96 -39.17 -17.36
N LYS A 596 36.53 -39.54 -18.57
CA LYS A 596 37.44 -40.01 -19.63
C LYS A 596 38.25 -38.81 -20.11
N MET A 597 39.46 -38.64 -19.59
CA MET A 597 40.33 -37.57 -20.03
C MET A 597 40.66 -37.72 -21.51
N LYS A 598 40.36 -36.68 -22.29
CA LYS A 598 40.65 -36.60 -23.73
C LYS A 598 41.13 -35.21 -24.10
N VAL A 599 42.30 -35.15 -24.72
CA VAL A 599 42.86 -33.95 -25.33
C VAL A 599 42.43 -33.94 -26.80
N LYS A 600 41.57 -33.00 -27.17
CA LYS A 600 41.16 -32.81 -28.56
C LYS A 600 42.28 -32.16 -29.36
N THR A 601 42.42 -32.56 -30.62
CA THR A 601 43.38 -31.97 -31.55
C THR A 601 42.62 -31.35 -32.72
N PHE A 602 42.99 -30.12 -33.09
CA PHE A 602 42.38 -29.40 -34.20
C PHE A 602 43.46 -28.67 -35.01
N PHE A 603 43.27 -28.57 -36.33
CA PHE A 603 44.27 -28.00 -37.24
C PHE A 603 43.87 -26.62 -37.72
N LEU A 604 44.75 -25.65 -37.48
CA LEU A 604 44.58 -24.26 -37.91
C LEU A 604 45.26 -24.01 -39.25
N GLU A 605 44.54 -23.31 -40.13
CA GLU A 605 45.03 -22.74 -41.38
C GLU A 605 45.36 -21.26 -41.17
N LYS A 606 46.18 -20.72 -42.08
CA LYS A 606 46.43 -19.28 -42.13
C LYS A 606 45.11 -18.52 -42.30
N GLY A 607 44.86 -17.56 -41.41
CA GLY A 607 43.67 -16.71 -41.41
C GLY A 607 42.54 -17.22 -40.53
N ASP A 608 42.66 -18.42 -39.96
CA ASP A 608 41.66 -18.93 -39.02
C ASP A 608 41.62 -18.09 -37.74
N SER A 609 40.41 -17.93 -37.21
CA SER A 609 40.18 -17.38 -35.89
C SER A 609 39.40 -18.37 -35.03
N ILE A 610 39.91 -18.69 -33.83
CA ILE A 610 39.16 -19.45 -32.83
C ILE A 610 38.63 -18.48 -31.78
N PHE A 611 37.36 -18.62 -31.44
CA PHE A 611 36.71 -17.91 -30.34
C PHE A 611 36.35 -18.88 -29.23
N VAL A 612 36.71 -18.51 -28.01
CA VAL A 612 36.32 -19.21 -26.79
C VAL A 612 35.72 -18.19 -25.85
N GLY A 613 34.50 -18.40 -25.38
CA GLY A 613 33.84 -17.46 -24.49
C GLY A 613 32.96 -18.12 -23.44
N SER A 614 32.77 -17.41 -22.33
CA SER A 614 31.92 -17.82 -21.21
C SER A 614 30.44 -17.86 -21.57
N ASP A 615 29.65 -18.41 -20.66
CA ASP A 615 28.19 -18.54 -20.78
C ASP A 615 27.49 -17.19 -20.96
N GLY A 616 28.06 -16.09 -20.46
CA GLY A 616 27.58 -14.73 -20.70
C GLY A 616 27.46 -14.34 -22.18
N ARG A 617 28.09 -15.08 -23.11
CA ARG A 617 27.91 -14.88 -24.56
C ARG A 617 26.53 -15.32 -25.05
N ASP A 618 25.91 -16.25 -24.33
CA ASP A 618 24.62 -16.88 -24.64
C ASP A 618 23.51 -16.42 -23.66
N ASP A 619 23.87 -16.06 -22.41
CA ASP A 619 22.99 -15.59 -21.32
C ASP A 619 22.52 -14.13 -21.48
N LEU A 620 21.73 -13.90 -22.53
CA LEU A 620 21.27 -12.58 -22.97
C LEU A 620 19.78 -12.36 -22.70
N LEU A 621 19.43 -11.25 -22.03
CA LEU A 621 18.06 -10.82 -21.84
C LEU A 621 17.57 -10.05 -23.08
N LEU A 622 16.55 -10.58 -23.75
CA LEU A 622 15.99 -10.02 -24.98
C LEU A 622 14.81 -9.06 -24.72
N GLY A 623 14.29 -9.04 -23.49
CA GLY A 623 13.19 -8.18 -23.07
C GLY A 623 12.25 -8.88 -22.10
N VAL A 624 10.99 -8.46 -22.08
CA VAL A 624 9.95 -8.99 -21.20
C VAL A 624 8.75 -9.39 -22.05
N ASP A 625 8.16 -10.55 -21.79
CA ASP A 625 6.97 -11.02 -22.49
C ASP A 625 5.70 -10.24 -22.05
N GLN A 626 4.55 -10.57 -22.67
CA GLN A 626 3.26 -9.93 -22.36
C GLN A 626 2.77 -10.20 -20.92
N GLY A 627 3.34 -11.19 -20.23
CA GLY A 627 3.04 -11.55 -18.85
C GLY A 627 3.98 -10.94 -17.81
N GLY A 628 5.00 -10.19 -18.24
CA GLY A 628 5.99 -9.61 -17.33
C GLY A 628 7.18 -10.53 -17.03
N VAL A 629 7.33 -11.66 -17.74
CA VAL A 629 8.43 -12.62 -17.55
C VAL A 629 9.64 -12.25 -18.43
N PRO A 630 10.86 -12.20 -17.87
CA PRO A 630 12.08 -11.95 -18.65
C PRO A 630 12.29 -13.05 -19.72
N VAL A 631 12.52 -12.64 -20.97
CA VAL A 631 12.82 -13.57 -22.08
C VAL A 631 14.33 -13.65 -22.26
N ILE A 632 14.91 -14.82 -21.98
CA ILE A 632 16.34 -15.10 -22.13
C ILE A 632 16.57 -15.79 -23.47
N ASN A 633 17.71 -15.55 -24.10
CA ASN A 633 18.12 -16.22 -25.32
C ASN A 633 18.26 -17.74 -25.08
N GLU A 634 17.55 -18.55 -25.86
CA GLU A 634 17.63 -20.03 -25.84
C GLU A 634 18.33 -20.60 -27.09
N ASP A 635 18.66 -19.74 -28.06
CA ASP A 635 19.29 -20.16 -29.32
C ASP A 635 20.82 -20.11 -29.21
N GLU A 636 21.41 -21.30 -29.05
CA GLU A 636 22.86 -21.53 -28.96
C GLU A 636 23.62 -21.17 -30.26
N LEU A 637 22.92 -21.01 -31.40
CA LEU A 637 23.55 -20.65 -32.68
C LEU A 637 23.72 -19.14 -32.84
N GLN A 638 23.15 -18.32 -31.94
CA GLN A 638 23.25 -16.86 -32.06
C GLN A 638 24.68 -16.38 -32.00
N PHE A 639 25.52 -16.97 -31.14
CA PHE A 639 26.92 -16.60 -31.06
C PHE A 639 27.67 -16.81 -32.38
N LEU A 640 27.44 -17.94 -33.08
CA LEU A 640 28.00 -18.19 -34.41
C LEU A 640 27.61 -17.09 -35.40
N LYS A 641 26.32 -16.73 -35.42
CA LYS A 641 25.80 -15.68 -36.29
C LYS A 641 26.41 -14.31 -35.98
N ARG A 642 26.66 -14.00 -34.70
CA ARG A 642 27.35 -12.76 -34.31
C ARG A 642 28.82 -12.77 -34.78
N VAL A 643 29.49 -13.92 -34.73
CA VAL A 643 30.87 -14.06 -35.21
C VAL A 643 30.95 -13.84 -36.73
N GLU A 644 29.99 -14.36 -37.49
CA GLU A 644 29.92 -14.14 -38.94
C GLU A 644 29.64 -12.67 -39.29
N GLU A 645 28.66 -12.03 -38.63
CA GLU A 645 28.31 -10.62 -38.87
C GLU A 645 29.39 -9.62 -38.44
N SER A 646 30.27 -10.02 -37.53
CA SER A 646 31.43 -9.22 -37.12
C SER A 646 32.66 -9.45 -38.01
N GLU A 647 32.57 -10.32 -39.02
CA GLU A 647 33.70 -10.72 -39.87
C GLU A 647 34.90 -11.23 -39.05
N GLY A 648 34.65 -11.80 -37.88
CA GLY A 648 35.69 -12.25 -36.94
C GLY A 648 36.41 -11.13 -36.18
N ASP A 649 35.93 -9.89 -36.21
CA ASP A 649 36.44 -8.79 -35.37
C ASP A 649 35.88 -8.87 -33.94
N LEU A 650 36.76 -8.82 -32.93
CA LEU A 650 36.35 -9.01 -31.54
C LEU A 650 35.53 -7.83 -30.99
N ASP A 651 35.88 -6.59 -31.34
CA ASP A 651 35.18 -5.41 -30.85
C ASP A 651 33.78 -5.30 -31.48
N LEU A 652 33.66 -5.62 -32.77
CA LEU A 652 32.37 -5.71 -33.45
C LEU A 652 31.53 -6.87 -32.93
N LEU A 653 32.13 -8.03 -32.64
CA LEU A 653 31.44 -9.17 -32.03
C LEU A 653 30.82 -8.79 -30.68
N VAL A 654 31.60 -8.17 -29.79
CA VAL A 654 31.13 -7.74 -28.46
C VAL A 654 29.99 -6.72 -28.57
N LYS A 655 30.09 -5.76 -29.50
CA LYS A 655 29.00 -4.81 -29.78
C LYS A 655 27.77 -5.52 -30.34
N GLY A 656 27.95 -6.48 -31.24
CA GLY A 656 26.89 -7.29 -31.83
C GLY A 656 26.10 -8.07 -30.78
N ILE A 657 26.79 -8.67 -29.81
CA ILE A 657 26.19 -9.36 -28.65
C ILE A 657 25.37 -8.38 -27.80
N GLN A 658 25.96 -7.24 -27.43
CA GLN A 658 25.29 -6.21 -26.61
C GLN A 658 24.09 -5.55 -27.29
N ASN A 659 24.08 -5.49 -28.63
CA ASN A 659 22.94 -4.99 -29.41
C ASN A 659 21.82 -6.02 -29.53
N TYR A 660 22.15 -7.32 -29.44
CA TYR A 660 21.16 -8.39 -29.50
C TYR A 660 20.40 -8.55 -28.18
N GLY A 661 21.09 -8.42 -27.03
CA GLY A 661 20.46 -8.47 -25.71
C GLY A 661 21.32 -7.90 -24.58
N GLU A 662 20.70 -7.69 -23.41
CA GLU A 662 21.40 -7.25 -22.20
C GLU A 662 22.11 -8.42 -21.52
N LEU A 663 23.38 -8.25 -21.16
CA LEU A 663 24.18 -9.27 -20.48
C LEU A 663 23.61 -9.57 -19.09
N THR A 664 23.27 -10.84 -18.83
CA THR A 664 22.78 -11.27 -17.51
C THR A 664 23.85 -11.99 -16.67
N ASP A 665 25.00 -12.29 -17.26
CA ASP A 665 26.17 -12.84 -16.58
C ASP A 665 27.49 -12.13 -16.93
N ASP A 666 28.58 -12.59 -16.31
CA ASP A 666 29.94 -12.20 -16.67
C ASP A 666 30.23 -12.64 -18.12
N LEU A 667 30.90 -11.79 -18.90
CA LEU A 667 31.24 -12.08 -20.29
C LEU A 667 32.75 -12.03 -20.49
N SER A 668 33.32 -13.13 -20.96
CA SER A 668 34.70 -13.20 -21.41
C SER A 668 34.78 -13.89 -22.75
N ILE A 669 35.63 -13.36 -23.62
CA ILE A 669 35.90 -13.92 -24.94
C ILE A 669 37.40 -13.82 -25.19
N VAL A 670 38.00 -14.92 -25.63
CA VAL A 670 39.36 -14.94 -26.20
C VAL A 670 39.28 -15.33 -27.66
N LYS A 671 39.99 -14.58 -28.50
CA LYS A 671 40.13 -14.79 -29.93
C LYS A 671 41.58 -15.12 -30.25
N LEU A 672 41.79 -16.23 -30.95
CA LEU A 672 43.10 -16.72 -31.40
C LEU A 672 43.15 -16.66 -32.92
N SER A 673 43.97 -15.79 -33.50
CA SER A 673 44.11 -15.63 -34.95
C SER A 673 45.43 -16.21 -35.44
N TYR A 674 45.40 -17.22 -36.30
CA TYR A 674 46.61 -17.87 -36.83
C TYR A 674 47.08 -17.17 -38.11
N LEU A 675 48.34 -16.73 -38.14
CA LEU A 675 48.85 -15.74 -39.11
C LEU A 675 49.79 -16.31 -40.17
N LYS A 676 50.42 -17.46 -39.91
CA LYS A 676 51.40 -18.09 -40.82
C LYS A 676 50.85 -19.37 -41.45
N GLU A 677 51.48 -19.79 -42.54
CA GLU A 677 51.18 -21.10 -43.11
C GLU A 677 51.68 -22.23 -42.18
N PRO A 678 50.84 -23.20 -41.81
CA PRO A 678 51.24 -24.31 -40.95
C PRO A 678 52.15 -25.29 -41.67
N VAL A 679 53.20 -25.75 -40.99
CA VAL A 679 54.08 -26.82 -41.49
C VAL A 679 53.45 -28.17 -41.15
N ARG A 680 52.99 -28.94 -42.16
CA ARG A 680 52.26 -30.21 -41.99
C ARG A 680 52.83 -31.33 -42.84
N LEU A 681 52.59 -32.57 -42.41
CA LEU A 681 53.05 -33.76 -43.14
C LEU A 681 52.52 -33.80 -44.59
N LYS A 682 51.28 -33.32 -44.80
CA LYS A 682 50.61 -33.28 -46.11
C LYS A 682 50.93 -32.06 -46.96
N SER A 683 51.40 -30.95 -46.36
CA SER A 683 51.67 -29.69 -47.10
C SER A 683 53.08 -29.65 -47.71
N VAL A 684 53.99 -30.52 -47.26
CA VAL A 684 55.26 -30.77 -47.94
C VAL A 684 54.99 -31.63 -49.19
N SER A 685 54.54 -30.96 -50.26
CA SER A 685 54.27 -31.57 -51.57
C SER A 685 55.51 -32.23 -52.15
N ASP A 686 55.31 -33.28 -52.96
CA ASP A 686 56.26 -33.99 -53.85
C ASP A 686 57.10 -33.08 -54.78
N ASN A 687 56.97 -31.75 -54.72
CA ASN A 687 57.60 -30.79 -55.65
C ASN A 687 59.13 -30.87 -55.71
N ASP A 688 59.79 -31.46 -54.70
CA ASP A 688 61.25 -31.65 -54.67
C ASP A 688 61.71 -33.07 -55.04
N LEU A 689 60.80 -34.01 -55.32
CA LEU A 689 61.17 -35.33 -55.82
C LEU A 689 61.10 -35.40 -57.35
N SER A 690 62.12 -36.01 -57.96
CA SER A 690 62.10 -36.33 -59.40
C SER A 690 61.11 -37.44 -59.78
N PHE A 691 60.33 -37.96 -58.82
CA PHE A 691 59.37 -39.05 -58.97
C PHE A 691 58.21 -38.92 -57.99
N LYS A 692 57.03 -39.42 -58.37
CA LYS A 692 55.82 -39.40 -57.53
C LYS A 692 55.86 -40.48 -56.46
N PHE A 693 55.62 -40.14 -55.19
CA PHE A 693 55.58 -41.12 -54.10
C PHE A 693 54.41 -40.84 -53.13
N PRO A 694 53.61 -41.85 -52.73
CA PRO A 694 53.73 -43.26 -53.09
C PRO A 694 53.29 -43.55 -54.54
N GLY A 695 54.10 -44.31 -55.29
CA GLY A 695 53.84 -44.67 -56.69
C GLY A 695 53.24 -46.06 -56.86
N GLU A 696 52.79 -46.40 -58.08
CA GLU A 696 52.20 -47.72 -58.40
C GLU A 696 53.14 -48.89 -58.09
N THR A 697 54.46 -48.70 -58.29
CA THR A 697 55.48 -49.72 -57.98
C THR A 697 55.55 -50.01 -56.49
N TYR A 698 55.51 -48.98 -55.64
CA TYR A 698 55.46 -49.14 -54.19
C TYR A 698 54.21 -49.92 -53.76
N PHE A 699 53.03 -49.54 -54.26
CA PHE A 699 51.80 -50.26 -53.94
C PHE A 699 51.79 -51.71 -54.45
N LYS A 700 52.40 -51.99 -55.60
CA LYS A 700 52.54 -53.36 -56.12
C LYS A 700 53.37 -54.23 -55.18
N HIS A 701 54.53 -53.74 -54.73
CA HIS A 701 55.39 -54.46 -53.80
C HIS A 701 54.72 -54.65 -52.43
N LEU A 702 54.05 -53.61 -51.92
CA LEU A 702 53.31 -53.67 -50.65
C LEU A 702 52.17 -54.69 -50.68
N ARG A 703 51.44 -54.80 -51.81
CA ARG A 703 50.34 -55.79 -51.99
C ARG A 703 50.81 -57.22 -52.18
N SER A 704 52.03 -57.42 -52.70
CA SER A 704 52.59 -58.75 -52.90
C SER A 704 53.06 -59.45 -51.62
N GLU A 705 52.93 -58.79 -50.45
CA GLU A 705 53.46 -59.22 -49.14
C GLU A 705 54.97 -59.53 -49.10
N ASN A 706 55.70 -59.32 -50.20
CA ASN A 706 57.14 -59.47 -50.25
C ASN A 706 57.83 -58.23 -49.66
N LEU A 707 58.09 -58.30 -48.35
CA LEU A 707 58.72 -57.23 -47.57
C LEU A 707 60.15 -56.93 -48.05
N GLU A 708 60.90 -57.93 -48.51
CA GLU A 708 62.28 -57.75 -48.98
C GLU A 708 62.34 -56.92 -50.26
N ASP A 709 61.48 -57.21 -51.24
CA ASP A 709 61.37 -56.43 -52.48
C ASP A 709 60.93 -54.98 -52.20
N THR A 710 60.01 -54.81 -51.24
CA THR A 710 59.51 -53.48 -50.84
C THR A 710 60.62 -52.65 -50.21
N ILE A 711 61.42 -53.24 -49.30
CA ILE A 711 62.59 -52.60 -48.70
C ILE A 711 63.64 -52.28 -49.76
N TYR A 712 63.98 -53.24 -50.63
CA TYR A 712 64.96 -53.04 -51.68
C TYR A 712 64.56 -51.90 -52.63
N HIS A 713 63.28 -51.83 -52.99
CA HIS A 713 62.74 -50.72 -53.76
C HIS A 713 62.89 -49.38 -53.03
N LEU A 714 62.49 -49.32 -51.75
CA LEU A 714 62.58 -48.10 -50.95
C LEU A 714 64.03 -47.68 -50.66
N GLU A 715 64.95 -48.59 -50.35
CA GLU A 715 66.37 -48.29 -50.10
C GLU A 715 67.08 -47.81 -51.36
N ASN A 716 66.74 -48.38 -52.53
CA ASN A 716 67.20 -47.86 -53.81
C ASN A 716 66.70 -46.44 -54.09
N LEU A 717 65.49 -46.09 -53.65
CA LEU A 717 64.97 -44.73 -53.74
C LEU A 717 65.68 -43.82 -52.72
N THR A 718 65.92 -44.28 -51.50
CA THR A 718 66.69 -43.58 -50.46
C THR A 718 68.08 -43.19 -50.97
N ASN A 719 68.79 -44.08 -51.68
CA ASN A 719 70.11 -43.79 -52.24
C ASN A 719 70.11 -42.69 -53.34
N LYS A 720 68.94 -42.41 -53.93
CA LYS A 720 68.77 -41.36 -54.95
C LYS A 720 68.31 -40.02 -54.34
N ILE A 721 67.98 -40.00 -53.05
CA ILE A 721 67.44 -38.83 -52.34
C ILE A 721 68.46 -38.42 -51.27
N SER A 722 68.80 -37.14 -51.19
CA SER A 722 69.63 -36.67 -50.09
C SER A 722 68.87 -36.79 -48.77
N ARG A 723 69.54 -37.16 -47.67
CA ARG A 723 68.89 -37.33 -46.35
C ARG A 723 68.18 -36.05 -45.87
N GLU A 724 68.69 -34.89 -46.27
CA GLU A 724 68.14 -33.56 -45.96
C GLU A 724 66.89 -33.20 -46.79
N THR A 725 66.75 -33.74 -48.01
CA THR A 725 65.62 -33.45 -48.92
C THR A 725 64.58 -34.56 -48.97
N MET A 726 64.63 -35.52 -48.04
CA MET A 726 63.72 -36.66 -48.05
C MET A 726 62.32 -36.26 -47.57
N PRO A 727 61.26 -36.47 -48.37
CA PRO A 727 59.93 -36.02 -47.98
C PRO A 727 59.41 -36.74 -46.73
N PRO A 728 58.66 -36.05 -45.87
CA PRO A 728 58.11 -36.64 -44.65
C PRO A 728 57.20 -37.86 -44.89
N ILE A 729 56.41 -37.84 -45.97
CA ILE A 729 55.54 -38.97 -46.38
C ILE A 729 56.40 -40.21 -46.73
N PHE A 730 57.51 -40.00 -47.44
CA PHE A 730 58.45 -41.07 -47.76
C PHE A 730 59.10 -41.64 -46.50
N LYS A 731 59.58 -40.78 -45.59
CA LYS A 731 60.13 -41.19 -44.28
C LYS A 731 59.12 -42.01 -43.48
N LYS A 732 57.84 -41.61 -43.47
CA LYS A 732 56.76 -42.31 -42.76
C LYS A 732 56.54 -43.73 -43.31
N GLU A 733 56.39 -43.85 -44.63
CA GLU A 733 56.18 -45.17 -45.25
C GLU A 733 57.42 -46.07 -45.11
N LEU A 734 58.62 -45.49 -45.24
CA LEU A 734 59.88 -46.19 -44.98
C LEU A 734 59.96 -46.71 -43.53
N ALA A 735 59.62 -45.88 -42.54
CA ALA A 735 59.59 -46.28 -41.14
C ALA A 735 58.60 -47.43 -40.89
N LYS A 736 57.41 -47.39 -41.50
CA LYS A 736 56.41 -48.46 -41.42
C LYS A 736 56.93 -49.77 -42.02
N VAL A 737 57.57 -49.72 -43.19
CA VAL A 737 58.13 -50.92 -43.83
C VAL A 737 59.30 -51.47 -43.01
N TYR A 738 60.21 -50.61 -42.52
CA TYR A 738 61.28 -51.02 -41.61
C TYR A 738 60.77 -51.66 -40.32
N TYR A 739 59.70 -51.12 -39.74
CA TYR A 739 59.05 -51.73 -38.58
C TYR A 739 58.52 -53.13 -38.89
N LYS A 740 57.78 -53.30 -40.00
CA LYS A 740 57.26 -54.61 -40.44
C LYS A 740 58.35 -55.62 -40.77
N ALA A 741 59.49 -55.15 -41.26
CA ALA A 741 60.65 -55.96 -41.61
C ALA A 741 61.59 -56.28 -40.44
N GLY A 742 61.31 -55.76 -39.23
CA GLY A 742 62.16 -55.98 -38.05
C GLY A 742 63.41 -55.09 -37.96
N LYS A 743 63.60 -54.13 -38.87
CA LYS A 743 64.65 -53.09 -38.81
C LYS A 743 64.26 -51.99 -37.81
N TYR A 744 64.19 -52.36 -36.54
CA TYR A 744 63.59 -51.53 -35.49
C TYR A 744 64.40 -50.26 -35.17
N ARG A 745 65.74 -50.27 -35.30
CA ARG A 745 66.57 -49.09 -34.98
C ARG A 745 66.37 -47.99 -36.03
N GLU A 746 66.33 -48.38 -37.28
CA GLU A 746 66.11 -47.51 -38.43
C GLU A 746 64.69 -46.96 -38.43
N ALA A 747 63.69 -47.81 -38.15
CA ALA A 747 62.31 -47.39 -37.99
C ALA A 747 62.16 -46.37 -36.85
N LEU A 748 62.78 -46.62 -35.69
CA LEU A 748 62.67 -45.73 -34.54
C LEU A 748 63.26 -44.34 -34.83
N SER A 749 64.46 -44.28 -35.42
CA SER A 749 65.10 -43.01 -35.77
C SER A 749 64.22 -42.15 -36.68
N LEU A 750 63.54 -42.76 -37.66
CA LEU A 750 62.63 -42.05 -38.56
C LEU A 750 61.33 -41.63 -37.85
N PHE A 751 60.77 -42.48 -36.99
CA PHE A 751 59.58 -42.12 -36.22
C PHE A 751 59.87 -40.97 -35.24
N GLU A 752 60.98 -40.98 -34.52
CA GLU A 752 61.36 -39.90 -33.58
C GLU A 752 61.55 -38.56 -34.30
N GLU A 753 62.24 -38.56 -35.44
CA GLU A 753 62.41 -37.38 -36.29
C GLU A 753 61.05 -36.83 -36.74
N LEU A 754 60.18 -37.70 -37.24
CA LEU A 754 58.87 -37.29 -37.73
C LEU A 754 57.92 -36.85 -36.61
N ILE A 755 57.90 -37.52 -35.45
CA ILE A 755 57.07 -37.12 -34.30
C ILE A 755 57.50 -35.74 -33.77
N SER A 756 58.81 -35.45 -33.83
CA SER A 756 59.34 -34.15 -33.45
C SER A 756 58.88 -33.05 -34.39
N GLU A 757 58.82 -33.31 -35.70
CA GLU A 757 58.40 -32.32 -36.71
C GLU A 757 56.88 -32.21 -36.88
N PHE A 758 56.20 -33.36 -36.92
CA PHE A 758 54.79 -33.60 -37.24
C PHE A 758 54.13 -34.38 -36.08
N PRO A 759 53.80 -33.70 -34.98
CA PRO A 759 53.30 -34.37 -33.79
C PRO A 759 51.88 -34.90 -33.96
N GLU A 760 51.18 -34.67 -35.07
CA GLU A 760 49.76 -35.03 -35.24
C GLU A 760 49.46 -36.53 -35.31
N ASP A 761 50.40 -37.35 -35.78
CA ASP A 761 50.09 -38.71 -36.21
C ASP A 761 50.12 -39.72 -35.05
N VAL A 762 48.93 -40.13 -34.59
CA VAL A 762 48.74 -41.08 -33.49
C VAL A 762 49.35 -42.46 -33.80
N GLU A 763 49.25 -42.92 -35.06
CA GLU A 763 49.78 -44.22 -35.47
C GLU A 763 51.32 -44.25 -35.36
N MET A 764 51.97 -43.14 -35.69
CA MET A 764 53.43 -43.01 -35.59
C MET A 764 53.89 -43.00 -34.13
N ILE A 765 53.18 -42.27 -33.26
CA ILE A 765 53.46 -42.25 -31.82
C ILE A 765 53.29 -43.65 -31.22
N PHE A 766 52.23 -44.37 -31.59
CA PHE A 766 51.98 -45.74 -31.13
C PHE A 766 53.06 -46.73 -31.63
N ASN A 767 53.44 -46.67 -32.91
CA ASN A 767 54.50 -47.53 -33.45
C ASN A 767 55.86 -47.27 -32.80
N ALA A 768 56.22 -46.00 -32.56
CA ALA A 768 57.43 -45.65 -31.82
C ALA A 768 57.40 -46.21 -30.39
N SER A 769 56.26 -46.10 -29.70
CA SER A 769 56.05 -46.67 -28.36
C SER A 769 56.30 -48.19 -28.32
N LEU A 770 55.77 -48.93 -29.30
CA LEU A 770 56.00 -50.37 -29.46
C LEU A 770 57.48 -50.71 -29.60
N ILE A 771 58.22 -49.93 -30.39
CA ILE A 771 59.66 -50.14 -30.60
C ILE A 771 60.47 -49.82 -29.34
N HIS A 772 60.18 -48.71 -28.66
CA HIS A 772 60.84 -48.36 -27.39
C HIS A 772 60.67 -49.46 -26.34
N LYS A 773 59.46 -50.03 -26.20
CA LYS A 773 59.21 -51.16 -25.30
C LYS A 773 60.09 -52.36 -25.65
N ARG A 774 60.21 -52.69 -26.94
CA ARG A 774 61.08 -53.78 -27.42
C ARG A 774 62.55 -53.56 -27.07
N PHE A 775 63.03 -52.32 -27.13
CA PHE A 775 64.38 -51.95 -26.69
C PHE A 775 64.53 -51.77 -25.18
N LYS A 776 63.50 -52.09 -24.38
CA LYS A 776 63.46 -51.89 -22.92
C LYS A 776 63.59 -50.43 -22.49
N HIS A 777 63.31 -49.49 -23.40
CA HIS A 777 63.17 -48.06 -23.11
C HIS A 777 61.77 -47.78 -22.55
N PHE A 778 61.47 -48.36 -21.38
CA PHE A 778 60.09 -48.42 -20.87
C PHE A 778 59.51 -47.04 -20.57
N HIS A 779 60.31 -46.09 -20.07
CA HIS A 779 59.83 -44.74 -19.79
C HIS A 779 59.38 -44.00 -21.06
N GLN A 780 60.13 -44.09 -22.15
CA GLN A 780 59.74 -43.51 -23.44
C GLN A 780 58.52 -44.21 -24.03
N ALA A 781 58.43 -45.54 -23.91
CA ALA A 781 57.26 -46.29 -24.34
C ALA A 781 56.00 -45.83 -23.60
N ILE A 782 56.08 -45.69 -22.28
CA ILE A 782 54.99 -45.19 -21.44
C ILE A 782 54.61 -43.76 -21.84
N GLU A 783 55.58 -42.85 -21.99
CA GLU A 783 55.28 -41.45 -22.35
C GLU A 783 54.52 -41.36 -23.69
N LEU A 784 54.99 -42.07 -24.72
CA LEU A 784 54.33 -42.11 -26.02
C LEU A 784 52.96 -42.81 -25.95
N GLY A 785 52.84 -43.88 -25.17
CA GLY A 785 51.57 -44.57 -24.97
C GLY A 785 50.54 -43.72 -24.23
N GLU A 786 50.95 -42.92 -23.25
CA GLU A 786 50.09 -41.94 -22.57
C GLU A 786 49.63 -40.84 -23.51
N ARG A 787 50.51 -40.33 -24.39
CA ARG A 787 50.10 -39.35 -25.43
C ARG A 787 49.01 -39.92 -26.35
N VAL A 788 49.16 -41.18 -26.75
CA VAL A 788 48.14 -41.88 -27.55
C VAL A 788 46.85 -42.06 -26.75
N LEU A 789 46.94 -42.43 -25.47
CA LEU A 789 45.78 -42.61 -24.59
C LEU A 789 44.99 -41.31 -24.41
N LEU A 790 45.68 -40.18 -24.28
CA LEU A 790 45.04 -38.88 -24.11
C LEU A 790 44.36 -38.38 -25.39
N ARG A 791 44.84 -38.76 -26.57
CA ARG A 791 44.22 -38.39 -27.85
C ARG A 791 43.07 -39.33 -28.21
N GLU A 792 43.31 -40.63 -28.06
CA GLU A 792 42.38 -41.71 -28.40
C GLU A 792 42.14 -42.62 -27.18
N PRO A 793 41.30 -42.19 -26.22
CA PRO A 793 41.09 -42.91 -24.96
C PRO A 793 40.49 -44.30 -25.11
N GLU A 794 39.93 -44.63 -26.28
CA GLU A 794 39.29 -45.91 -26.56
C GLU A 794 40.14 -46.80 -27.49
N PHE A 795 41.37 -46.39 -27.81
CA PHE A 795 42.28 -47.19 -28.64
C PHE A 795 42.81 -48.41 -27.87
N LEU A 796 42.08 -49.52 -27.97
CA LEU A 796 42.31 -50.75 -27.20
C LEU A 796 43.74 -51.27 -27.26
N ASP A 797 44.35 -51.31 -28.45
CA ASP A 797 45.72 -51.82 -28.62
C ASP A 797 46.74 -51.00 -27.82
N ASN A 798 46.55 -49.68 -27.76
CA ASN A 798 47.38 -48.81 -26.95
C ASN A 798 47.14 -48.99 -25.45
N ILE A 799 45.89 -49.17 -25.02
CA ILE A 799 45.57 -49.39 -23.59
C ILE A 799 46.24 -50.68 -23.10
N VAL A 800 46.13 -51.77 -23.87
CA VAL A 800 46.79 -53.05 -23.56
C VAL A 800 48.31 -52.90 -23.58
N HIS A 801 48.85 -52.22 -24.60
CA HIS A 801 50.29 -51.94 -24.69
C HIS A 801 50.82 -51.15 -23.50
N LEU A 802 50.09 -50.12 -23.07
CA LEU A 802 50.46 -49.25 -21.97
C LEU A 802 50.34 -49.98 -20.62
N ALA A 803 49.31 -50.81 -20.43
CA ALA A 803 49.16 -51.68 -19.26
C ALA A 803 50.35 -52.63 -19.10
N GLU A 804 50.75 -53.29 -20.20
CA GLU A 804 51.95 -54.13 -20.21
C GLU A 804 53.22 -53.31 -19.93
N SER A 805 53.34 -52.11 -20.50
CA SER A 805 54.50 -51.24 -20.24
C SER A 805 54.59 -50.80 -18.79
N TYR A 806 53.47 -50.49 -18.14
CA TYR A 806 53.44 -50.14 -16.72
C TYR A 806 53.74 -51.33 -15.81
N LEU A 807 53.29 -52.53 -16.17
CA LEU A 807 53.63 -53.76 -15.47
C LEU A 807 55.16 -53.98 -15.45
N LEU A 808 55.84 -53.73 -16.58
CA LEU A 808 57.29 -53.88 -16.71
C LEU A 808 58.12 -52.86 -15.90
N VAL A 809 57.51 -51.75 -15.46
CA VAL A 809 58.12 -50.75 -14.56
C VAL A 809 57.52 -50.85 -13.14
N GLU A 810 56.88 -51.99 -12.83
CA GLU A 810 56.31 -52.30 -11.51
C GLU A 810 55.26 -51.29 -11.00
N LYS A 811 54.62 -50.53 -11.90
CA LYS A 811 53.51 -49.62 -11.56
C LYS A 811 52.18 -50.37 -11.54
N ARG A 812 51.98 -51.16 -10.48
CA ARG A 812 50.80 -52.03 -10.30
C ARG A 812 49.47 -51.29 -10.37
N GLU A 813 49.32 -50.16 -9.66
CA GLU A 813 48.05 -49.41 -9.63
C GLU A 813 47.62 -48.90 -11.01
N ALA A 814 48.56 -48.31 -11.76
CA ALA A 814 48.30 -47.84 -13.13
C ALA A 814 47.94 -49.01 -14.06
N THR A 815 48.61 -50.16 -13.90
CA THR A 815 48.31 -51.38 -14.66
C THR A 815 46.88 -51.86 -14.40
N VAL A 816 46.45 -51.92 -13.14
CA VAL A 816 45.08 -52.34 -12.77
C VAL A 816 44.04 -51.41 -13.37
N LYS A 817 44.20 -50.10 -13.23
CA LYS A 817 43.26 -49.11 -13.81
C LYS A 817 43.11 -49.24 -15.32
N LEU A 818 44.22 -49.47 -16.04
CA LEU A 818 44.16 -49.69 -17.49
C LEU A 818 43.50 -51.03 -17.84
N LEU A 819 43.72 -52.09 -17.07
CA LEU A 819 43.06 -53.38 -17.28
C LEU A 819 41.55 -53.32 -17.01
N GLU A 820 41.10 -52.57 -16.02
CA GLU A 820 39.68 -52.29 -15.81
C GLU A 820 39.07 -51.55 -17.01
N LYS A 821 39.83 -50.63 -17.60
CA LYS A 821 39.42 -49.95 -18.84
C LYS A 821 39.36 -50.91 -20.02
N VAL A 822 40.28 -51.86 -20.13
CA VAL A 822 40.22 -52.93 -21.13
C VAL A 822 38.97 -53.78 -20.93
N ASP A 823 38.63 -54.17 -19.70
CA ASP A 823 37.42 -54.98 -19.44
C ASP A 823 36.14 -54.25 -19.87
N ARG A 824 36.07 -52.93 -19.72
CA ARG A 824 34.93 -52.13 -20.16
C ARG A 824 34.79 -52.10 -21.70
N LEU A 825 35.90 -52.23 -22.44
CA LEU A 825 35.93 -52.15 -23.92
C LEU A 825 35.87 -53.53 -24.58
N ASP A 826 36.65 -54.50 -24.10
CA ASP A 826 36.72 -55.88 -24.55
C ASP A 826 37.00 -56.83 -23.37
N PRO A 827 35.95 -57.35 -22.71
CA PRO A 827 36.08 -58.28 -21.58
C PRO A 827 36.83 -59.58 -21.88
N ASN A 828 36.94 -59.96 -23.16
CA ASN A 828 37.54 -61.24 -23.57
C ASN A 828 38.97 -61.11 -24.09
N ASN A 829 39.57 -59.91 -23.98
CA ASN A 829 40.88 -59.64 -24.51
C ASN A 829 41.96 -60.62 -24.00
N SER A 830 42.54 -61.40 -24.92
CA SER A 830 43.49 -62.47 -24.57
C SER A 830 44.81 -61.94 -24.00
N ASN A 831 45.24 -60.74 -24.41
CA ASN A 831 46.46 -60.12 -23.92
C ASN A 831 46.27 -59.54 -22.51
N ALA A 832 45.12 -58.91 -22.23
CA ALA A 832 44.79 -58.44 -20.88
C ALA A 832 44.76 -59.58 -19.85
N LYS A 833 44.22 -60.75 -20.23
CA LYS A 833 44.24 -61.95 -19.38
C LYS A 833 45.68 -62.39 -19.05
N LYS A 834 46.60 -62.34 -20.01
CA LYS A 834 48.02 -62.66 -19.78
C LYS A 834 48.68 -61.65 -18.84
N ILE A 835 48.42 -60.36 -19.02
CA ILE A 835 48.96 -59.29 -18.17
C ILE A 835 48.48 -59.48 -16.72
N ARG A 836 47.22 -59.86 -16.49
CA ARG A 836 46.70 -60.20 -15.15
C ARG A 836 47.42 -61.37 -14.50
N ILE A 837 47.60 -62.47 -15.24
CA ILE A 837 48.33 -63.64 -14.75
C ILE A 837 49.76 -63.25 -14.35
N GLN A 838 50.42 -62.41 -15.14
CA GLN A 838 51.75 -61.89 -14.82
C GLN A 838 51.74 -60.99 -13.58
N LEU A 839 50.76 -60.09 -13.48
CA LEU A 839 50.57 -59.21 -12.33
C LEU A 839 50.37 -60.01 -11.03
N ASP A 840 49.57 -61.07 -11.07
CA ASP A 840 49.30 -61.94 -9.92
C ASP A 840 50.50 -62.87 -9.61
N SER A 841 51.30 -63.25 -10.61
CA SER A 841 52.53 -64.05 -10.41
C SER A 841 53.71 -63.25 -9.83
N SER A 842 53.65 -61.92 -9.90
CA SER A 842 54.70 -61.01 -9.42
C SER A 842 54.62 -60.69 -7.91
N ILE A 843 53.79 -61.40 -7.14
CA ILE A 843 53.71 -61.29 -5.68
C ILE A 843 54.98 -61.91 -5.06
N PRO A 844 55.85 -61.14 -4.37
CA PRO A 844 56.69 -61.74 -3.34
C PRO A 844 55.83 -61.91 -2.09
N ASP A 845 55.78 -63.12 -1.53
CA ASP A 845 55.18 -63.40 -0.22
C ASP A 845 55.62 -62.35 0.81
N ARG A 846 54.68 -61.51 1.27
CA ARG A 846 54.71 -60.86 2.59
C ARG A 846 53.31 -60.61 3.11
#